data_AF-A0A6I9RA65-F1
#
_entry.id   AF-A0A6I9RA65-F1
#
_cell.length_a   1.000
_cell.length_b   1.000
_cell.length_c   1.000
_cell.angle_alpha   90.00
_cell.angle_beta   90.00
_cell.angle_gamma   90.00
#
_symmetry.space_group_name_H-M   'P 1'
#
loop_
_entity.id
_entity.type
_entity.pdbx_description
1 polymer ?
#
loop_
_entity_poly.entity_id
_entity_poly.type
_entity_poly.pdbx_seq_one_letter_code
_entity_poly.pdbx_strand_id
1 'polypeptide(L)'
;MSFPDVIDLSSDEEIEEANANDVKPFSSANRLSTSEEYAIKQEVEERRSSNSCSCISEQGSSSANGFPSPPGSPGSPVPLCRQFWKSGDYEPRQAFPQVSQSGRDRLRIHPKFLHSNATSHKWAFGAIAELLDNAVDEVQNGATFVIIDKFIDPRNGNPALLIRDDGGGMDPESLRRCMSFGFSDKHLESSIGQYGNGFKTSTMRLGADVIVFSRCMKKRILTQSVGLLSYTFLRQTGCDDIVVPAVDYEFDPQTTLFQRLCRHNIKQFSDNLSMLLKWSPFPTEAELLKQFDDVGHHGTKIIVYNLWLNDDGHMELDFESDPKDITISGAHQSVQKNSIGHVLTRNVLTQKYIANRLHYSLRAYISILYLHIPEHFRIILCGQAVEPHHIADDLIYRECVLYKPQVGGVIEAAVITTIGFLEGAPNINVHGFNIYHKNRLILPFKGVANNSYGKGKGVVGVLEANFIKPTHDKQDFEKSNLFQKLETRLKEMTYEYWDLHCHLVGYDNKKKPTTSGSASPGHHMHQLGTSSSLQLVQTNCGAPASSQLLPKPDVSASNRVLTALTAQTKSTAGHFSNCNAGLPPKRKHESHDSAADASKKQAKSNAAGLGSNQKAQHDRGIGQKRMHEIKTMILENKKLCEQCLEYELMEKQLKLKEQNLRSELQEVQELYKKLLVQLKSLDEVKVEKL
;
A
#
# COMPACT_ATOMS: atom_id res chain seq x y z
N MET A 1 -29.08 -0.67 -6.44
CA MET A 1 -27.66 -0.55 -6.09
C MET A 1 -27.36 0.93 -6.01
N SER A 2 -28.10 1.61 -5.12
CA SER A 2 -28.24 3.06 -5.07
C SER A 2 -26.88 3.75 -5.08
N PHE A 3 -26.62 4.53 -6.13
CA PHE A 3 -25.50 5.46 -6.14
C PHE A 3 -25.55 6.35 -4.86
N PRO A 4 -24.45 6.49 -4.11
CA PRO A 4 -24.47 7.13 -2.80
C PRO A 4 -24.54 8.66 -2.90
N ASP A 5 -25.19 9.28 -1.91
CA ASP A 5 -25.19 10.72 -1.72
C ASP A 5 -23.75 11.25 -1.55
N VAL A 6 -23.37 12.24 -2.36
CA VAL A 6 -22.10 12.96 -2.19
C VAL A 6 -22.30 14.06 -1.15
N ILE A 7 -21.86 13.77 0.07
CA ILE A 7 -21.97 14.68 1.22
C ILE A 7 -20.76 15.64 1.20
N ASP A 8 -20.95 16.87 0.71
CA ASP A 8 -19.95 17.95 0.79
C ASP A 8 -20.04 18.64 2.17
N LEU A 9 -19.10 18.31 3.06
CA LEU A 9 -18.98 18.87 4.40
C LEU A 9 -17.53 19.25 4.70
N SER A 10 -17.36 20.45 5.29
CA SER A 10 -16.12 21.10 5.72
C SER A 10 -15.12 21.54 4.63
N SER A 11 -14.72 22.80 4.74
CA SER A 11 -13.57 23.40 4.09
C SER A 11 -12.69 24.02 5.17
N ASP A 12 -11.42 23.62 5.22
CA ASP A 12 -10.45 24.12 6.21
C ASP A 12 -9.97 25.54 5.83
N GLU A 13 -10.70 26.57 6.27
CA GLU A 13 -10.24 27.96 6.16
C GLU A 13 -9.35 28.34 7.37
N GLU A 14 -8.08 28.64 7.12
CA GLU A 14 -7.25 29.45 8.02
C GLU A 14 -7.04 30.85 7.39
N ILE A 15 -7.08 31.88 8.24
CA ILE A 15 -7.04 33.29 7.83
C ILE A 15 -5.59 33.78 7.84
N GLU A 16 -5.08 34.27 6.71
CA GLU A 16 -3.79 34.96 6.64
C GLU A 16 -3.89 36.42 7.13
N GLU A 17 -2.91 36.87 7.93
CA GLU A 17 -2.54 38.29 7.98
C GLU A 17 -1.36 38.53 7.04
N ALA A 18 -1.59 39.36 6.01
CA ALA A 18 -0.59 39.67 5.00
C ALA A 18 0.25 40.92 5.36
N ASN A 19 1.51 40.94 4.93
CA ASN A 19 2.25 42.17 4.62
C ASN A 19 3.17 41.93 3.41
N ALA A 20 3.39 42.97 2.61
CA ALA A 20 3.85 42.84 1.22
C ALA A 20 4.99 43.81 0.83
N ASN A 21 5.43 43.68 -0.42
CA ASN A 21 6.48 44.45 -1.13
C ASN A 21 7.92 44.01 -0.79
N ASP A 22 8.92 44.13 -1.68
CA ASP A 22 8.96 44.88 -2.94
C ASP A 22 9.77 44.16 -4.07
N VAL A 23 10.08 44.85 -5.18
CA VAL A 23 10.20 44.26 -6.52
C VAL A 23 11.59 44.42 -7.21
N LYS A 24 12.01 43.36 -7.94
CA LYS A 24 13.03 43.28 -9.04
C LYS A 24 14.54 43.11 -8.69
N PRO A 25 15.39 42.66 -9.66
CA PRO A 25 16.57 41.79 -9.39
C PRO A 25 17.94 42.40 -9.75
N PHE A 26 19.05 41.68 -9.48
CA PHE A 26 20.19 41.53 -10.42
C PHE A 26 21.20 40.41 -10.05
N SER A 27 21.92 39.93 -11.07
CA SER A 27 23.23 39.22 -11.12
C SER A 27 23.85 38.50 -9.90
N SER A 28 24.08 37.20 -10.10
CA SER A 28 25.25 36.38 -9.72
C SER A 28 26.49 37.05 -9.06
N ALA A 29 26.92 36.50 -7.92
CA ALA A 29 28.33 36.45 -7.47
C ALA A 29 28.58 35.29 -6.49
N ASN A 30 29.79 34.71 -6.48
CA ASN A 30 30.20 33.67 -5.52
C ASN A 30 30.53 34.26 -4.14
N ARG A 31 30.21 33.52 -3.06
CA ARG A 31 31.11 33.32 -1.90
C ARG A 31 30.67 32.16 -1.01
N LEU A 32 31.63 31.61 -0.27
CA LEU A 32 31.43 30.54 0.72
C LEU A 32 30.81 31.10 2.01
N SER A 33 30.02 30.29 2.69
CA SER A 33 29.85 30.35 4.15
C SER A 33 29.82 28.93 4.73
N THR A 34 30.22 28.81 5.99
CA THR A 34 30.31 27.54 6.74
C THR A 34 28.93 27.05 7.19
N SER A 35 28.73 25.74 7.22
CA SER A 35 27.57 25.11 7.86
C SER A 35 27.93 24.65 9.27
N GLU A 36 27.13 25.02 10.25
CA GLU A 36 27.27 24.54 11.64
C GLU A 36 26.51 23.22 11.83
N GLU A 37 27.03 22.34 12.68
CA GLU A 37 26.36 21.09 13.05
C GLU A 37 25.31 21.30 14.15
N TYR A 38 24.11 20.74 13.96
CA TYR A 38 23.14 20.55 15.05
C TYR A 38 22.75 19.08 15.13
N ALA A 39 23.34 18.37 16.09
CA ALA A 39 23.04 16.97 16.37
C ALA A 39 21.75 16.85 17.20
N ILE A 40 20.84 15.96 16.79
CA ILE A 40 19.67 15.55 17.57
C ILE A 40 19.79 14.05 17.88
N LYS A 41 19.58 13.71 19.15
CA LYS A 41 19.75 12.35 19.69
C LYS A 41 18.57 11.47 19.30
N GLN A 42 18.82 10.18 19.07
CA GLN A 42 17.81 9.13 19.17
C GLN A 42 17.96 8.44 20.53
N GLU A 43 16.84 8.27 21.24
CA GLU A 43 16.78 7.44 22.44
C GLU A 43 16.53 5.98 22.03
N VAL A 44 17.23 5.05 22.69
CA VAL A 44 17.13 3.61 22.46
C VAL A 44 16.49 2.97 23.69
N GLU A 45 15.30 2.39 23.53
CA GLU A 45 14.63 1.70 24.62
C GLU A 45 15.07 0.22 24.67
N GLU A 46 15.84 -0.16 25.70
CA GLU A 46 16.36 -1.51 25.86
C GLU A 46 15.24 -2.54 26.10
N ARG A 47 15.33 -3.70 25.42
CA ARG A 47 14.74 -4.95 25.95
C ARG A 47 15.83 -5.98 26.21
N ARG A 48 16.15 -6.13 27.50
CA ARG A 48 17.11 -7.12 28.00
C ARG A 48 16.49 -8.51 28.04
N SER A 49 17.23 -9.50 27.56
CA SER A 49 17.09 -10.90 28.00
C SER A 49 18.49 -11.51 28.06
N SER A 50 18.90 -11.93 29.25
CA SER A 50 20.25 -12.38 29.55
C SER A 50 20.31 -13.87 29.83
N ASN A 51 21.28 -14.55 29.24
CA ASN A 51 21.92 -15.80 29.70
C ASN A 51 23.08 -16.09 28.72
N SER A 52 24.29 -16.55 29.06
CA SER A 52 25.11 -16.70 30.29
C SER A 52 26.06 -17.86 30.01
N CYS A 53 27.33 -17.79 30.43
CA CYS A 53 28.33 -18.87 30.30
C CYS A 53 28.76 -19.19 28.84
N SER A 54 29.97 -19.65 28.54
CA SER A 54 31.25 -19.76 29.29
C SER A 54 32.29 -20.35 28.32
N CYS A 55 33.61 -20.19 28.39
CA CYS A 55 34.64 -19.44 29.10
C CYS A 55 35.97 -19.96 28.47
N ILE A 56 37.15 -19.42 28.84
CA ILE A 56 38.49 -19.99 28.52
C ILE A 56 38.87 -19.86 27.01
N SER A 57 40.02 -19.30 26.59
CA SER A 57 41.03 -18.41 27.19
C SER A 57 41.83 -17.78 26.00
N GLU A 58 42.93 -17.01 26.09
CA GLU A 58 43.82 -16.65 27.22
C GLU A 58 44.42 -15.24 27.01
N GLN A 59 45.75 -15.07 27.10
CA GLN A 59 46.50 -13.85 26.80
C GLN A 59 47.82 -14.22 26.10
N GLY A 60 48.42 -13.30 25.31
CA GLY A 60 49.76 -13.50 24.74
C GLY A 60 50.20 -12.33 23.85
N SER A 61 51.36 -11.74 24.13
CA SER A 61 51.81 -10.49 23.51
C SER A 61 53.09 -10.62 22.66
N SER A 62 53.29 -9.65 21.77
CA SER A 62 54.59 -9.08 21.36
C SER A 62 55.67 -9.97 20.71
N SER A 63 55.86 -9.79 19.40
CA SER A 63 57.14 -9.63 18.65
C SER A 63 58.32 -10.61 18.91
N ALA A 64 58.95 -11.24 17.90
CA ALA A 64 59.59 -10.58 16.76
C ALA A 64 60.12 -11.56 15.66
N ASN A 65 60.44 -11.02 14.48
CA ASN A 65 61.34 -11.55 13.42
C ASN A 65 61.08 -12.94 12.80
N GLY A 66 60.72 -12.96 11.50
CA GLY A 66 60.72 -14.15 10.63
C GLY A 66 60.56 -13.79 9.15
N PHE A 67 61.28 -14.48 8.25
CA PHE A 67 61.38 -14.18 6.81
C PHE A 67 60.05 -14.30 6.04
N PRO A 68 59.88 -13.56 4.91
CA PRO A 68 58.71 -13.70 4.05
C PRO A 68 58.71 -15.06 3.33
N SER A 69 57.62 -15.81 3.47
CA SER A 69 57.36 -17.03 2.69
C SER A 69 56.80 -16.70 1.29
N PRO A 70 56.90 -17.61 0.30
CA PRO A 70 56.35 -17.39 -1.04
C PRO A 70 54.82 -17.15 -1.03
N PRO A 71 54.25 -16.43 -2.01
CA PRO A 71 52.81 -16.24 -2.11
C PRO A 71 52.11 -17.59 -2.31
N GLY A 72 51.20 -17.91 -1.38
CA GLY A 72 50.39 -19.12 -1.45
C GLY A 72 49.45 -19.13 -2.66
N SER A 73 49.04 -20.34 -3.07
CA SER A 73 48.07 -20.56 -4.14
C SER A 73 46.78 -19.73 -3.93
N PRO A 74 46.12 -19.27 -5.01
CA PRO A 74 44.92 -18.45 -4.90
C PRO A 74 43.80 -19.20 -4.16
N GLY A 75 43.60 -18.82 -2.90
CA GLY A 75 42.61 -19.44 -2.03
C GLY A 75 41.21 -19.39 -2.64
N SER A 76 40.49 -20.50 -2.49
CA SER A 76 39.17 -20.76 -3.09
C SER A 76 38.22 -19.55 -2.99
N PRO A 77 37.35 -19.35 -3.98
CA PRO A 77 36.36 -18.27 -3.91
C PRO A 77 35.50 -18.49 -2.67
N VAL A 78 35.50 -17.49 -1.77
CA VAL A 78 34.69 -17.51 -0.56
C VAL A 78 33.22 -17.64 -0.99
N PRO A 79 32.45 -18.62 -0.46
CA PRO A 79 31.05 -18.77 -0.83
C PRO A 79 30.29 -17.47 -0.62
N LEU A 80 29.54 -17.04 -1.65
CA LEU A 80 28.73 -15.84 -1.53
C LEU A 80 27.61 -16.09 -0.52
N CYS A 81 27.55 -15.23 0.50
CA CYS A 81 26.43 -15.20 1.44
C CYS A 81 25.12 -14.98 0.67
N ARG A 82 24.25 -15.99 0.69
CA ARG A 82 22.92 -15.96 0.04
C ARG A 82 21.80 -15.42 0.93
N GLN A 83 22.11 -14.89 2.12
CA GLN A 83 21.14 -14.18 2.96
C GLN A 83 21.29 -12.67 2.69
N PHE A 84 20.24 -12.05 2.13
CA PHE A 84 20.30 -10.67 1.61
C PHE A 84 20.90 -9.69 2.63
N TRP A 85 20.32 -9.63 3.83
CA TRP A 85 20.71 -8.73 4.92
C TRP A 85 22.12 -8.95 5.48
N LYS A 86 22.82 -10.01 5.06
CA LYS A 86 24.19 -10.36 5.49
C LYS A 86 25.18 -10.34 4.31
N SER A 87 24.77 -9.82 3.15
CA SER A 87 25.56 -9.82 1.90
C SER A 87 26.34 -8.53 1.64
N GLY A 88 26.27 -7.54 2.54
CA GLY A 88 27.10 -6.33 2.53
C GLY A 88 28.50 -6.53 3.14
N ASP A 89 28.59 -7.38 4.16
CA ASP A 89 29.78 -7.57 5.01
C ASP A 89 30.83 -8.45 4.33
N TYR A 90 31.65 -7.79 3.50
CA TYR A 90 32.81 -8.39 2.86
C TYR A 90 34.06 -7.56 3.11
N GLU A 91 35.04 -8.19 3.73
CA GLU A 91 36.42 -7.74 3.76
C GLU A 91 36.98 -7.59 2.32
N PRO A 92 37.74 -6.53 2.03
CA PRO A 92 38.40 -6.38 0.74
C PRO A 92 39.59 -7.35 0.64
N ARG A 93 39.60 -8.23 -0.37
CA ARG A 93 40.87 -8.82 -0.83
C ARG A 93 41.74 -7.68 -1.38
N GLN A 94 43.06 -7.79 -1.20
CA GLN A 94 44.02 -6.77 -1.65
C GLN A 94 43.84 -6.46 -3.15
N ALA A 95 43.73 -5.17 -3.48
CA ALA A 95 43.51 -4.71 -4.84
C ALA A 95 44.70 -5.03 -5.74
N PHE A 96 44.42 -5.42 -6.99
CA PHE A 96 45.45 -5.56 -8.01
C PHE A 96 45.95 -4.18 -8.49
N PRO A 97 47.20 -4.06 -8.98
CA PRO A 97 47.76 -2.76 -9.36
C PRO A 97 46.94 -2.03 -10.42
N GLN A 98 46.71 -0.73 -10.21
CA GLN A 98 45.88 0.10 -11.08
C GLN A 98 46.46 0.22 -12.50
N VAL A 99 45.64 -0.06 -13.52
CA VAL A 99 45.90 0.41 -14.88
C VAL A 99 45.42 1.86 -14.98
N SER A 100 46.35 2.81 -14.99
CA SER A 100 46.03 4.21 -15.19
C SER A 100 45.65 4.50 -16.64
N GLN A 101 44.47 5.09 -16.85
CA GLN A 101 44.09 5.72 -18.11
C GLN A 101 43.51 7.11 -17.85
N SER A 102 43.92 8.06 -18.69
CA SER A 102 43.54 9.48 -18.60
C SER A 102 42.12 9.72 -19.09
N GLY A 103 41.34 10.58 -18.42
CA GLY A 103 40.09 11.10 -19.00
C GLY A 103 38.97 11.49 -18.04
N ARG A 104 39.20 12.50 -17.17
CA ARG A 104 38.25 13.10 -16.20
C ARG A 104 37.78 12.17 -15.07
N ASP A 105 37.69 12.73 -13.87
CA ASP A 105 37.10 12.04 -12.72
C ASP A 105 35.59 11.84 -12.94
N ARG A 106 35.23 10.60 -13.26
CA ARG A 106 33.85 10.13 -13.27
C ARG A 106 33.55 9.51 -11.92
N LEU A 107 32.35 9.76 -11.38
CA LEU A 107 31.89 9.10 -10.16
C LEU A 107 31.90 7.58 -10.37
N ARG A 108 32.82 6.90 -9.68
CA ARG A 108 32.93 5.45 -9.64
C ARG A 108 31.92 4.90 -8.65
N ILE A 109 31.26 3.80 -9.00
CA ILE A 109 30.22 3.18 -8.16
C ILE A 109 30.67 1.75 -7.87
N HIS A 110 31.15 1.53 -6.65
CA HIS A 110 31.64 0.24 -6.19
C HIS A 110 30.48 -0.78 -6.06
N PRO A 111 30.64 -2.05 -6.48
CA PRO A 111 29.53 -3.02 -6.53
C PRO A 111 28.76 -3.27 -5.23
N LYS A 112 29.32 -2.99 -4.04
CA LYS A 112 28.54 -2.99 -2.78
C LYS A 112 27.30 -2.07 -2.84
N PHE A 113 27.35 -1.00 -3.63
CA PHE A 113 26.21 -0.07 -3.80
C PHE A 113 24.97 -0.75 -4.36
N LEU A 114 25.09 -1.81 -5.19
CA LEU A 114 23.93 -2.56 -5.70
C LEU A 114 23.10 -3.14 -4.55
N HIS A 115 23.78 -3.76 -3.58
CA HIS A 115 23.14 -4.28 -2.38
C HIS A 115 22.62 -3.14 -1.47
N SER A 116 23.45 -2.13 -1.18
CA SER A 116 23.05 -1.01 -0.32
C SER A 116 21.81 -0.27 -0.83
N ASN A 117 21.75 0.01 -2.13
CA ASN A 117 20.60 0.63 -2.80
C ASN A 117 19.33 -0.25 -2.69
N ALA A 118 19.48 -1.57 -2.90
CA ALA A 118 18.39 -2.55 -2.80
C ALA A 118 17.77 -2.67 -1.39
N THR A 119 18.47 -2.27 -0.31
CA THR A 119 17.93 -2.32 1.06
C THR A 119 16.69 -1.45 1.29
N SER A 120 16.41 -0.51 0.38
CA SER A 120 15.19 0.30 0.39
C SER A 120 13.92 -0.56 0.30
N HIS A 121 13.89 -1.60 -0.54
CA HIS A 121 12.79 -2.57 -0.56
C HIS A 121 12.91 -3.56 0.60
N LYS A 122 12.14 -3.38 1.67
CA LYS A 122 12.10 -4.35 2.78
C LYS A 122 11.38 -5.64 2.39
N TRP A 123 10.34 -5.54 1.56
CA TRP A 123 9.44 -6.64 1.19
C TRP A 123 9.59 -7.04 -0.27
N ALA A 124 9.74 -8.35 -0.54
CA ALA A 124 9.99 -8.87 -1.88
C ALA A 124 8.89 -8.55 -2.89
N PHE A 125 7.60 -8.60 -2.52
CA PHE A 125 6.52 -8.30 -3.46
C PHE A 125 6.50 -6.82 -3.90
N GLY A 126 6.99 -5.89 -3.06
CA GLY A 126 7.16 -4.49 -3.46
C GLY A 126 8.18 -4.33 -4.59
N ALA A 127 9.25 -5.13 -4.57
CA ALA A 127 10.24 -5.20 -5.66
C ALA A 127 9.68 -5.91 -6.92
N ILE A 128 8.83 -6.93 -6.77
CA ILE A 128 8.12 -7.52 -7.92
C ILE A 128 7.19 -6.48 -8.55
N ALA A 129 6.44 -5.74 -7.75
CA ALA A 129 5.52 -4.71 -8.23
C ALA A 129 6.23 -3.55 -8.97
N GLU A 130 7.43 -3.16 -8.58
CA GLU A 130 8.27 -2.22 -9.35
C GLU A 130 8.64 -2.73 -10.75
N LEU A 131 8.74 -4.05 -10.94
CA LEU A 131 8.96 -4.65 -12.26
C LEU A 131 7.64 -4.75 -13.05
N LEU A 132 6.50 -5.00 -12.39
CA LEU A 132 5.17 -4.92 -13.00
C LEU A 132 4.81 -3.49 -13.42
N ASP A 133 5.15 -2.48 -12.62
CA ASP A 133 4.96 -1.07 -12.94
C ASP A 133 5.62 -0.71 -14.28
N ASN A 134 6.78 -1.31 -14.57
CA ASN A 134 7.49 -1.09 -15.84
C ASN A 134 6.80 -1.76 -17.03
N ALA A 135 6.17 -2.93 -16.85
CA ALA A 135 5.39 -3.59 -17.90
C ALA A 135 4.01 -2.94 -18.13
N VAL A 136 3.37 -2.42 -17.07
CA VAL A 136 2.12 -1.64 -17.18
C VAL A 136 2.37 -0.30 -17.87
N ASP A 137 3.50 0.37 -17.58
CA ASP A 137 3.95 1.56 -18.31
C ASP A 137 4.16 1.29 -19.83
N GLU A 138 4.34 0.04 -20.26
CA GLU A 138 4.50 -0.34 -21.68
C GLU A 138 3.17 -0.60 -22.42
N VAL A 139 2.00 -0.51 -21.77
CA VAL A 139 0.68 -0.64 -22.44
C VAL A 139 0.51 0.43 -23.53
N GLN A 140 1.06 1.63 -23.33
CA GLN A 140 1.08 2.70 -24.35
C GLN A 140 1.92 2.34 -25.59
N ASN A 141 2.85 1.39 -25.46
CA ASN A 141 3.69 0.87 -26.53
C ASN A 141 3.15 -0.44 -27.13
N GLY A 142 1.95 -0.88 -26.71
CA GLY A 142 1.26 -2.05 -27.25
C GLY A 142 1.31 -3.33 -26.42
N ALA A 143 1.81 -3.29 -25.17
CA ALA A 143 1.79 -4.47 -24.29
C ALA A 143 0.36 -4.97 -24.03
N THR A 144 0.14 -6.29 -24.13
CA THR A 144 -1.12 -6.97 -23.85
C THR A 144 -1.03 -7.95 -22.68
N PHE A 145 0.17 -8.29 -22.22
CA PHE A 145 0.36 -9.07 -20.99
C PHE A 145 1.70 -8.81 -20.28
N VAL A 146 1.74 -9.20 -19.00
CA VAL A 146 2.99 -9.55 -18.32
C VAL A 146 2.81 -10.91 -17.62
N ILE A 147 3.78 -11.79 -17.81
CA ILE A 147 3.86 -13.11 -17.18
C ILE A 147 4.88 -13.04 -16.05
N ILE A 148 4.50 -13.54 -14.87
CA ILE A 148 5.37 -13.82 -13.73
C ILE A 148 5.35 -15.33 -13.52
N ASP A 149 6.51 -15.98 -13.51
CA ASP A 149 6.56 -17.44 -13.39
C ASP A 149 7.87 -17.95 -12.74
N LYS A 150 7.90 -19.25 -12.48
CA LYS A 150 9.09 -19.98 -12.04
C LYS A 150 9.96 -20.33 -13.26
N PHE A 151 11.20 -19.84 -13.28
CA PHE A 151 12.24 -20.36 -14.16
C PHE A 151 13.08 -21.40 -13.42
N ILE A 152 13.62 -22.39 -14.13
CA ILE A 152 14.61 -23.35 -13.61
C ILE A 152 15.94 -23.06 -14.29
N ASP A 153 16.97 -22.72 -13.51
CA ASP A 153 18.33 -22.49 -14.03
C ASP A 153 18.90 -23.81 -14.60
N PRO A 154 19.13 -23.91 -15.92
CA PRO A 154 19.53 -25.18 -16.54
C PRO A 154 20.95 -25.63 -16.17
N ARG A 155 21.77 -24.81 -15.51
CA ARG A 155 23.11 -25.21 -15.04
C ARG A 155 23.11 -25.94 -13.70
N ASN A 156 22.11 -25.70 -12.85
CA ASN A 156 22.15 -26.12 -11.45
C ASN A 156 20.79 -26.54 -10.87
N GLY A 157 19.70 -26.40 -11.61
CA GLY A 157 18.35 -26.81 -11.21
C GLY A 157 17.67 -25.91 -10.18
N ASN A 158 18.31 -24.82 -9.72
CA ASN A 158 17.69 -23.91 -8.76
C ASN A 158 16.56 -23.10 -9.43
N PRO A 159 15.50 -22.75 -8.68
CA PRO A 159 14.49 -21.84 -9.17
C PRO A 159 15.00 -20.40 -9.26
N ALA A 160 14.42 -19.67 -10.19
CA ALA A 160 14.64 -18.27 -10.50
C ALA A 160 13.30 -17.61 -10.83
N LEU A 161 13.19 -16.30 -10.70
CA LEU A 161 11.98 -15.55 -11.02
C LEU A 161 12.02 -15.10 -12.49
N LEU A 162 11.04 -15.55 -13.28
CA LEU A 162 10.78 -15.06 -14.63
C LEU A 162 9.77 -13.90 -14.57
N ILE A 163 10.07 -12.80 -15.27
CA ILE A 163 9.10 -11.76 -15.61
C ILE A 163 9.22 -11.49 -17.12
N ARG A 164 8.12 -11.56 -17.88
CA ARG A 164 8.11 -11.39 -19.34
C ARG A 164 6.90 -10.59 -19.82
N ASP A 165 7.14 -9.50 -20.54
CA ASP A 165 6.14 -8.67 -21.22
C ASP A 165 6.25 -8.77 -22.75
N ASP A 166 5.18 -8.36 -23.44
CA ASP A 166 5.11 -8.14 -24.89
C ASP A 166 5.13 -6.64 -25.27
N GLY A 167 5.75 -5.79 -24.43
CA GLY A 167 5.84 -4.35 -24.63
C GLY A 167 6.71 -3.94 -25.83
N GLY A 168 6.98 -2.63 -25.98
CA GLY A 168 7.77 -2.13 -27.12
C GLY A 168 9.23 -2.61 -27.12
N GLY A 169 9.70 -3.06 -25.96
CA GLY A 169 11.05 -3.54 -25.71
C GLY A 169 12.10 -2.42 -25.77
N MET A 170 13.29 -2.72 -25.28
CA MET A 170 14.43 -1.81 -25.30
C MET A 170 15.34 -2.09 -26.50
N ASP A 171 15.61 -1.06 -27.29
CA ASP A 171 16.72 -1.06 -28.23
C ASP A 171 18.08 -1.19 -27.51
N PRO A 172 19.15 -1.56 -28.23
CA PRO A 172 20.52 -1.64 -27.74
C PRO A 172 21.04 -0.51 -26.84
N GLU A 173 20.63 0.74 -27.02
CA GLU A 173 21.05 1.87 -26.16
C GLU A 173 20.12 2.02 -24.95
N SER A 174 18.81 1.85 -25.16
CA SER A 174 17.82 1.87 -24.08
C SER A 174 18.06 0.76 -23.05
N LEU A 175 18.51 -0.44 -23.45
CA LEU A 175 18.91 -1.50 -22.51
C LEU A 175 20.09 -1.05 -21.62
N ARG A 176 21.08 -0.37 -22.21
CA ARG A 176 22.28 0.10 -21.48
C ARG A 176 21.94 1.22 -20.51
N ARG A 177 20.97 2.08 -20.87
CA ARG A 177 20.41 3.10 -19.97
C ARG A 177 19.55 2.47 -18.87
N CYS A 178 18.75 1.44 -19.17
CA CYS A 178 18.02 0.65 -18.17
C CYS A 178 18.96 -0.05 -17.16
N MET A 179 20.16 -0.46 -17.58
CA MET A 179 21.21 -1.00 -16.71
C MET A 179 22.03 0.08 -15.95
N SER A 180 21.97 1.35 -16.37
CA SER A 180 22.77 2.45 -15.80
C SER A 180 21.95 3.32 -14.84
N PHE A 181 22.53 3.74 -13.70
CA PHE A 181 21.82 4.59 -12.72
C PHE A 181 21.45 5.96 -13.29
N GLY A 182 20.29 6.50 -12.87
CA GLY A 182 19.85 7.87 -13.14
C GLY A 182 19.23 8.14 -14.52
N PHE A 183 19.07 7.15 -15.38
CA PHE A 183 18.42 7.31 -16.69
C PHE A 183 16.94 6.90 -16.67
N SER A 184 16.07 7.79 -17.14
CA SER A 184 14.66 7.52 -17.41
C SER A 184 14.17 8.43 -18.54
N ASP A 185 13.57 7.83 -19.59
CA ASP A 185 12.90 8.57 -20.68
C ASP A 185 11.40 8.77 -20.38
N LYS A 186 10.92 8.27 -19.23
CA LYS A 186 9.51 8.35 -18.81
C LYS A 186 9.19 9.76 -18.30
N HIS A 187 9.01 10.68 -19.25
CA HIS A 187 8.68 12.10 -19.02
C HIS A 187 7.18 12.39 -18.92
N LEU A 188 6.33 11.38 -19.11
CA LEU A 188 4.87 11.52 -18.98
C LEU A 188 4.45 11.48 -17.51
N GLU A 189 3.60 12.41 -17.10
CA GLU A 189 3.10 12.47 -15.71
C GLU A 189 2.32 11.22 -15.29
N SER A 190 1.78 10.47 -16.26
CA SER A 190 1.03 9.23 -16.05
C SER A 190 1.91 8.01 -15.75
N SER A 191 3.23 8.05 -16.03
CA SER A 191 4.11 6.90 -15.83
C SER A 191 4.48 6.68 -14.36
N ILE A 192 4.43 5.42 -13.93
CA ILE A 192 4.71 4.98 -12.55
C ILE A 192 6.22 4.92 -12.30
N GLY A 193 7.02 4.53 -13.31
CA GLY A 193 8.47 4.52 -13.24
C GLY A 193 9.09 5.89 -13.55
N GLN A 194 9.53 6.65 -12.54
CA GLN A 194 10.09 8.00 -12.76
C GLN A 194 11.62 8.09 -12.56
N TYR A 195 12.15 7.51 -11.47
CA TYR A 195 13.53 7.78 -10.99
C TYR A 195 14.66 7.01 -11.68
N GLY A 196 14.38 6.14 -12.66
CA GLY A 196 15.40 5.36 -13.37
C GLY A 196 16.18 4.33 -12.53
N ASN A 197 15.81 4.12 -11.25
CA ASN A 197 16.52 3.24 -10.32
C ASN A 197 15.82 1.88 -10.08
N GLY A 198 14.47 1.87 -10.06
CA GLY A 198 13.64 0.75 -9.59
C GLY A 198 14.03 -0.63 -10.11
N PHE A 199 14.35 -0.78 -11.40
CA PHE A 199 14.85 -2.05 -11.97
C PHE A 199 16.08 -2.61 -11.23
N LYS A 200 17.10 -1.77 -10.95
CA LYS A 200 18.33 -2.20 -10.27
C LYS A 200 18.03 -2.55 -8.83
N THR A 201 17.30 -1.67 -8.15
CA THR A 201 16.90 -1.81 -6.73
C THR A 201 16.10 -3.08 -6.50
N SER A 202 15.12 -3.35 -7.37
CA SER A 202 14.21 -4.48 -7.28
C SER A 202 14.86 -5.81 -7.62
N THR A 203 15.59 -5.90 -8.73
CA THR A 203 16.25 -7.15 -9.14
C THR A 203 17.31 -7.58 -8.13
N MET A 204 18.13 -6.65 -7.64
CA MET A 204 19.14 -6.91 -6.60
C MET A 204 18.52 -7.21 -5.22
N ARG A 205 17.27 -6.79 -4.96
CA ARG A 205 16.50 -7.21 -3.76
C ARG A 205 15.94 -8.62 -3.90
N LEU A 206 15.67 -9.11 -5.12
CA LEU A 206 15.04 -10.41 -5.37
C LEU A 206 16.06 -11.55 -5.53
N GLY A 207 17.21 -11.28 -6.15
CA GLY A 207 18.33 -12.22 -6.21
C GLY A 207 19.67 -11.51 -6.39
N ALA A 208 20.77 -12.26 -6.30
CA ALA A 208 22.11 -11.69 -6.49
C ALA A 208 22.38 -11.29 -7.94
N ASP A 209 21.68 -11.89 -8.91
CA ASP A 209 21.98 -11.76 -10.33
C ASP A 209 20.71 -11.66 -11.18
N VAL A 210 20.75 -10.83 -12.22
CA VAL A 210 19.67 -10.72 -13.22
C VAL A 210 20.23 -10.67 -14.63
N ILE A 211 19.63 -11.45 -15.52
CA ILE A 211 19.83 -11.35 -16.96
C ILE A 211 18.55 -10.85 -17.63
N VAL A 212 18.70 -9.94 -18.58
CA VAL A 212 17.61 -9.34 -19.36
C VAL A 212 17.84 -9.63 -20.83
N PHE A 213 16.80 -10.17 -21.46
CA PHE A 213 16.64 -10.31 -22.90
C PHE A 213 15.61 -9.28 -23.34
N SER A 214 15.93 -8.50 -24.37
CA SER A 214 15.04 -7.47 -24.90
C SER A 214 15.03 -7.52 -26.42
N ARG A 215 13.86 -7.52 -27.04
CA ARG A 215 13.70 -7.42 -28.50
C ARG A 215 12.87 -6.19 -28.82
N CYS A 216 13.32 -5.37 -29.76
CA CYS A 216 12.71 -4.08 -30.08
C CYS A 216 12.74 -3.79 -31.59
N MET A 217 11.61 -3.33 -32.12
CA MET A 217 11.44 -2.90 -33.51
C MET A 217 11.44 -1.37 -33.57
N LYS A 218 12.60 -0.75 -33.82
CA LYS A 218 12.77 0.71 -33.79
C LYS A 218 13.18 1.24 -35.16
N LYS A 219 12.39 2.16 -35.74
CA LYS A 219 12.61 2.73 -37.10
C LYS A 219 12.76 1.66 -38.20
N ARG A 220 11.99 0.56 -38.11
CA ARG A 220 12.07 -0.65 -38.96
C ARG A 220 13.35 -1.49 -38.83
N ILE A 221 14.22 -1.19 -37.86
CA ILE A 221 15.35 -2.06 -37.48
C ILE A 221 14.87 -2.96 -36.34
N LEU A 222 14.91 -4.27 -36.56
CA LEU A 222 14.64 -5.26 -35.52
C LEU A 222 15.95 -5.61 -34.83
N THR A 223 16.02 -5.29 -33.54
CA THR A 223 17.18 -5.53 -32.69
C THR A 223 16.82 -6.44 -31.54
N GLN A 224 17.78 -7.22 -31.06
CA GLN A 224 17.65 -7.97 -29.81
C GLN A 224 18.95 -7.89 -29.02
N SER A 225 18.85 -7.57 -27.73
CA SER A 225 20.00 -7.35 -26.85
C SER A 225 19.88 -8.13 -25.56
N VAL A 226 21.03 -8.58 -25.06
CA VAL A 226 21.15 -9.32 -23.80
C VAL A 226 22.07 -8.53 -22.87
N GLY A 227 21.64 -8.30 -21.62
CA GLY A 227 22.41 -7.59 -20.60
C GLY A 227 22.38 -8.31 -19.25
N LEU A 228 23.52 -8.33 -18.56
CA LEU A 228 23.71 -9.05 -17.30
C LEU A 228 24.16 -8.10 -16.19
N LEU A 229 23.34 -7.96 -15.15
CA LEU A 229 23.70 -7.28 -13.91
C LEU A 229 23.86 -8.34 -12.82
N SER A 230 25.11 -8.66 -12.49
CA SER A 230 25.46 -9.80 -11.62
C SER A 230 26.35 -9.37 -10.46
N TYR A 231 25.81 -9.39 -9.24
CA TYR A 231 26.60 -9.20 -8.03
C TYR A 231 27.59 -10.36 -7.85
N THR A 232 27.21 -11.58 -8.24
CA THR A 232 28.08 -12.77 -8.20
C THR A 232 29.35 -12.57 -9.01
N PHE A 233 29.23 -12.16 -10.28
CA PHE A 233 30.35 -11.79 -11.14
C PHE A 233 31.22 -10.73 -10.47
N LEU A 234 30.65 -9.56 -10.19
CA LEU A 234 31.39 -8.39 -9.72
C LEU A 234 32.15 -8.64 -8.42
N ARG A 235 31.57 -9.40 -7.48
CA ARG A 235 32.22 -9.74 -6.22
C ARG A 235 33.27 -10.85 -6.36
N GLN A 236 33.04 -11.87 -7.21
CA GLN A 236 34.01 -12.94 -7.40
C GLN A 236 35.21 -12.55 -8.28
N THR A 237 35.06 -11.60 -9.21
CA THR A 237 36.19 -11.06 -9.99
C THR A 237 36.89 -9.87 -9.32
N GLY A 238 36.40 -9.40 -8.17
CA GLY A 238 37.01 -8.29 -7.44
C GLY A 238 36.95 -6.97 -8.18
N CYS A 239 35.82 -6.66 -8.84
CA CYS A 239 35.66 -5.40 -9.56
C CYS A 239 35.43 -4.23 -8.61
N ASP A 240 36.25 -3.18 -8.72
CA ASP A 240 36.08 -1.93 -7.96
C ASP A 240 34.95 -1.03 -8.51
N ASP A 241 34.49 -1.29 -9.74
CA ASP A 241 33.40 -0.59 -10.44
C ASP A 241 32.33 -1.57 -10.94
N ILE A 242 31.08 -1.11 -11.05
CA ILE A 242 29.99 -1.88 -11.66
C ILE A 242 30.20 -1.98 -13.18
N VAL A 243 30.49 -3.17 -13.66
CA VAL A 243 30.58 -3.54 -15.07
C VAL A 243 29.37 -4.41 -15.46
N VAL A 244 28.71 -4.08 -16.58
CA VAL A 244 27.54 -4.80 -17.09
C VAL A 244 27.87 -5.38 -18.47
N PRO A 245 28.12 -6.70 -18.58
CA PRO A 245 28.28 -7.36 -19.87
C PRO A 245 26.99 -7.25 -20.68
N ALA A 246 27.09 -6.77 -21.92
CA ALA A 246 25.96 -6.65 -22.84
C ALA A 246 26.36 -6.92 -24.29
N VAL A 247 25.51 -7.68 -25.01
CA VAL A 247 25.66 -7.99 -26.44
C VAL A 247 24.39 -7.62 -27.18
N ASP A 248 24.55 -7.13 -28.41
CA ASP A 248 23.47 -6.70 -29.29
C ASP A 248 23.49 -7.57 -30.57
N TYR A 249 22.33 -7.88 -31.11
CA TYR A 249 22.17 -8.50 -32.43
C TYR A 249 21.15 -7.70 -33.25
N GLU A 250 21.40 -7.59 -34.55
CA GLU A 250 20.53 -6.91 -35.51
C GLU A 250 20.02 -7.92 -36.54
N PHE A 251 18.74 -7.88 -36.87
CA PHE A 251 18.16 -8.74 -37.90
C PHE A 251 18.53 -8.20 -39.29
N ASP A 252 19.24 -9.00 -40.08
CA ASP A 252 19.49 -8.69 -41.49
C ASP A 252 18.39 -9.30 -42.37
N PRO A 253 17.60 -8.48 -43.11
CA PRO A 253 16.58 -8.97 -44.02
C PRO A 253 17.11 -9.78 -45.22
N GLN A 254 18.41 -9.67 -45.56
CA GLN A 254 19.01 -10.38 -46.70
C GLN A 254 19.34 -11.83 -46.35
N THR A 255 20.00 -12.06 -45.21
CA THR A 255 20.29 -13.41 -44.70
C THR A 255 19.14 -14.02 -43.89
N THR A 256 18.13 -13.24 -43.53
CA THR A 256 17.00 -13.62 -42.64
C THR A 256 17.42 -14.07 -41.24
N LEU A 257 18.61 -13.65 -40.79
CA LEU A 257 19.24 -14.06 -39.54
C LEU A 257 19.63 -12.85 -38.69
N PHE A 258 19.72 -13.08 -37.38
CA PHE A 258 20.29 -12.11 -36.44
C PHE A 258 21.83 -12.16 -36.49
N GLN A 259 22.45 -11.04 -36.86
CA GLN A 259 23.90 -10.87 -36.91
C GLN A 259 24.41 -10.12 -35.67
N ARG A 260 25.65 -10.40 -35.26
CA ARG A 260 26.27 -9.81 -34.05
C ARG A 260 26.59 -8.32 -34.25
N LEU A 261 25.86 -7.42 -33.59
CA LEU A 261 26.03 -5.97 -33.73
C LEU A 261 27.23 -5.47 -32.91
N CYS A 262 28.39 -5.43 -33.56
CA CYS A 262 29.68 -5.13 -32.93
C CYS A 262 29.93 -3.62 -32.77
N ARG A 263 29.26 -2.96 -31.81
CA ARG A 263 29.30 -1.50 -31.56
C ARG A 263 30.67 -0.80 -31.58
N HIS A 264 31.74 -1.46 -31.12
CA HIS A 264 33.08 -0.88 -31.03
C HIS A 264 34.13 -1.76 -31.70
N ASN A 265 34.18 -3.05 -31.37
CA ASN A 265 34.99 -4.05 -32.06
C ASN A 265 34.52 -5.47 -31.69
N ILE A 266 34.95 -6.46 -32.48
CA ILE A 266 34.62 -7.88 -32.31
C ILE A 266 35.17 -8.43 -30.98
N LYS A 267 36.34 -7.97 -30.52
CA LYS A 267 36.93 -8.45 -29.26
C LYS A 267 36.03 -8.15 -28.07
N GLN A 268 35.54 -6.92 -27.94
CA GLN A 268 34.62 -6.55 -26.85
C GLN A 268 33.30 -7.33 -26.91
N PHE A 269 32.78 -7.61 -28.11
CA PHE A 269 31.61 -8.48 -28.25
C PHE A 269 31.91 -9.88 -27.71
N SER A 270 33.03 -10.49 -28.11
CA SER A 270 33.46 -11.81 -27.63
C SER A 270 33.78 -11.84 -26.14
N ASP A 271 34.39 -10.78 -25.59
CA ASP A 271 34.65 -10.62 -24.16
C ASP A 271 33.32 -10.60 -23.38
N ASN A 272 32.37 -9.75 -23.77
CA ASN A 272 31.04 -9.64 -23.16
C ASN A 272 30.24 -10.94 -23.28
N LEU A 273 30.27 -11.58 -24.45
CA LEU A 273 29.64 -12.89 -24.66
C LEU A 273 30.28 -13.95 -23.74
N SER A 274 31.61 -13.98 -23.61
CA SER A 274 32.29 -14.92 -22.69
C SER A 274 31.91 -14.70 -21.23
N MET A 275 31.63 -13.46 -20.82
CA MET A 275 31.12 -13.15 -19.48
C MET A 275 29.67 -13.63 -19.31
N LEU A 276 28.79 -13.39 -20.30
CA LEU A 276 27.43 -13.91 -20.31
C LEU A 276 27.40 -15.45 -20.23
N LEU A 277 28.19 -16.11 -21.08
CA LEU A 277 28.31 -17.57 -21.14
C LEU A 277 29.09 -18.16 -19.96
N LYS A 278 29.74 -17.35 -19.12
CA LYS A 278 30.32 -17.79 -17.84
C LYS A 278 29.35 -17.63 -16.66
N TRP A 279 28.69 -16.48 -16.56
CA TRP A 279 28.01 -16.06 -15.32
C TRP A 279 26.47 -16.09 -15.35
N SER A 280 25.84 -16.12 -16.53
CA SER A 280 24.38 -16.28 -16.68
C SER A 280 23.93 -17.74 -16.48
N PRO A 281 22.62 -18.04 -16.48
CA PRO A 281 22.12 -19.42 -16.54
C PRO A 281 22.46 -20.18 -17.84
N PHE A 282 22.95 -19.53 -18.90
CA PHE A 282 23.08 -20.12 -20.24
C PHE A 282 24.54 -20.34 -20.63
N PRO A 283 25.03 -21.58 -20.80
CA PRO A 283 26.45 -21.85 -21.10
C PRO A 283 26.83 -21.70 -22.58
N THR A 284 25.89 -21.76 -23.52
CA THR A 284 26.15 -21.53 -24.95
C THR A 284 25.37 -20.35 -25.54
N GLU A 285 25.91 -19.74 -26.60
CA GLU A 285 25.23 -18.67 -27.36
C GLU A 285 23.91 -19.16 -27.97
N ALA A 286 23.80 -20.45 -28.31
CA ALA A 286 22.57 -21.04 -28.80
C ALA A 286 21.46 -21.07 -27.74
N GLU A 287 21.75 -21.52 -26.51
CA GLU A 287 20.79 -21.53 -25.39
C GLU A 287 20.42 -20.11 -24.94
N LEU A 288 21.37 -19.17 -25.05
CA LEU A 288 21.18 -17.75 -24.79
C LEU A 288 20.22 -17.12 -25.82
N LEU A 289 20.44 -17.37 -27.11
CA LEU A 289 19.59 -16.86 -28.19
C LEU A 289 18.20 -17.50 -28.19
N LYS A 290 18.09 -18.77 -27.80
CA LYS A 290 16.81 -19.49 -27.60
C LYS A 290 15.87 -18.78 -26.61
N GLN A 291 16.40 -17.93 -25.71
CA GLN A 291 15.56 -17.16 -24.80
C GLN A 291 14.75 -16.04 -25.48
N PHE A 292 14.94 -15.80 -26.77
CA PHE A 292 14.11 -14.89 -27.57
C PHE A 292 12.99 -15.60 -28.35
N ASP A 293 12.90 -16.94 -28.33
CA ASP A 293 11.86 -17.69 -29.04
C ASP A 293 10.45 -17.35 -28.50
N ASP A 294 10.34 -17.13 -27.20
CA ASP A 294 9.11 -16.86 -26.46
C ASP A 294 8.86 -15.36 -26.16
N VAL A 295 9.70 -14.48 -26.71
CA VAL A 295 9.59 -13.01 -26.56
C VAL A 295 8.72 -12.37 -27.66
N GLY A 296 8.43 -13.07 -28.76
CA GLY A 296 7.64 -12.52 -29.88
C GLY A 296 8.42 -11.51 -30.72
N HIS A 297 7.74 -10.55 -31.36
CA HIS A 297 8.40 -9.56 -32.23
C HIS A 297 9.00 -8.37 -31.47
N HIS A 298 8.47 -8.06 -30.29
CA HIS A 298 8.94 -7.03 -29.36
C HIS A 298 8.54 -7.46 -27.94
N GLY A 299 9.32 -7.03 -26.95
CA GLY A 299 9.05 -7.33 -25.53
C GLY A 299 10.34 -7.51 -24.72
N THR A 300 10.17 -7.62 -23.40
CA THR A 300 11.26 -7.83 -22.45
C THR A 300 11.06 -9.13 -21.66
N LYS A 301 12.17 -9.83 -21.38
CA LYS A 301 12.23 -11.04 -20.58
C LYS A 301 13.36 -10.93 -19.56
N ILE A 302 13.00 -10.90 -18.29
CA ILE A 302 13.86 -10.72 -17.13
C ILE A 302 13.91 -12.05 -16.39
N ILE A 303 15.11 -12.56 -16.10
CA ILE A 303 15.32 -13.73 -15.24
C ILE A 303 16.21 -13.32 -14.07
N VAL A 304 15.62 -13.23 -12.88
CA VAL A 304 16.34 -12.98 -11.63
C VAL A 304 16.66 -14.32 -10.99
N TYR A 305 17.95 -14.63 -10.86
CA TYR A 305 18.47 -15.91 -10.41
C TYR A 305 19.47 -15.71 -9.26
N ASN A 306 19.89 -16.83 -8.64
CA ASN A 306 20.51 -16.79 -7.32
C ASN A 306 19.66 -15.98 -6.32
N LEU A 307 18.37 -16.34 -6.24
CA LEU A 307 17.39 -15.75 -5.33
C LEU A 307 17.88 -15.84 -3.88
N TRP A 308 17.47 -14.85 -3.07
CA TRP A 308 17.92 -14.75 -1.68
C TRP A 308 17.21 -15.75 -0.75
N LEU A 309 17.95 -16.15 0.28
CA LEU A 309 17.47 -16.95 1.39
C LEU A 309 17.06 -16.05 2.56
N ASN A 310 16.04 -16.48 3.29
CA ASN A 310 15.62 -15.93 4.57
C ASN A 310 16.63 -16.31 5.68
N ASP A 311 16.42 -15.83 6.90
CA ASP A 311 17.31 -16.09 8.04
C ASP A 311 17.43 -17.56 8.45
N ASP A 312 16.39 -18.37 8.19
CA ASP A 312 16.39 -19.83 8.41
C ASP A 312 17.18 -20.60 7.34
N GLY A 313 17.56 -19.95 6.23
CA GLY A 313 18.28 -20.56 5.10
C GLY A 313 17.37 -21.16 4.01
N HIS A 314 16.06 -20.95 4.08
CA HIS A 314 15.11 -21.28 3.02
C HIS A 314 14.98 -20.10 2.03
N MET A 315 14.55 -20.35 0.79
CA MET A 315 14.31 -19.26 -0.18
C MET A 315 13.22 -18.31 0.33
N GLU A 316 13.35 -16.99 0.12
CA GLU A 316 12.30 -16.04 0.55
C GLU A 316 11.00 -16.23 -0.25
N LEU A 317 11.12 -16.56 -1.54
CA LEU A 317 10.02 -16.90 -2.43
C LEU A 317 9.83 -18.43 -2.50
N ASP A 318 8.61 -18.88 -2.24
CA ASP A 318 8.14 -20.26 -2.38
C ASP A 318 7.34 -20.40 -3.69
N PHE A 319 7.74 -21.39 -4.51
CA PHE A 319 7.19 -21.72 -5.83
C PHE A 319 6.56 -23.13 -5.86
N GLU A 320 6.42 -23.80 -4.72
CA GLU A 320 5.95 -25.19 -4.61
C GLU A 320 4.62 -25.31 -3.83
N SER A 321 4.39 -24.47 -2.80
CA SER A 321 3.22 -24.61 -1.90
C SER A 321 1.86 -24.37 -2.58
N ASP A 322 1.79 -23.52 -3.60
CA ASP A 322 0.63 -23.36 -4.48
C ASP A 322 1.12 -23.24 -5.93
N PRO A 323 0.80 -24.18 -6.84
CA PRO A 323 1.25 -24.13 -8.24
C PRO A 323 0.63 -22.99 -9.06
N LYS A 324 -0.22 -22.15 -8.45
CA LYS A 324 -0.85 -20.97 -9.06
C LYS A 324 -0.41 -19.65 -8.42
N ASP A 325 0.50 -19.66 -7.46
CA ASP A 325 0.95 -18.46 -6.75
C ASP A 325 2.46 -18.49 -6.52
N ILE A 326 3.03 -17.34 -6.12
CA ILE A 326 4.37 -17.27 -5.54
C ILE A 326 4.17 -16.71 -4.15
N THR A 327 4.61 -17.43 -3.12
CA THR A 327 4.31 -17.07 -1.73
C THR A 327 5.55 -16.70 -0.93
N ILE A 328 5.37 -15.99 0.19
CA ILE A 328 6.48 -15.70 1.11
C ILE A 328 6.68 -16.90 2.05
N SER A 329 7.87 -17.49 2.00
CA SER A 329 8.25 -18.64 2.83
C SER A 329 8.05 -18.37 4.33
N GLY A 330 7.61 -19.40 5.06
CA GLY A 330 7.42 -19.35 6.51
C GLY A 330 6.12 -18.68 6.98
N ALA A 331 5.38 -17.97 6.11
CA ALA A 331 4.14 -17.29 6.47
C ALA A 331 3.12 -18.21 7.20
N HIS A 332 2.94 -19.43 6.70
CA HIS A 332 2.06 -20.43 7.31
C HIS A 332 2.55 -20.99 8.66
N GLN A 333 3.86 -20.97 8.94
CA GLN A 333 4.43 -21.54 10.16
C GLN A 333 4.18 -20.69 11.41
N SER A 334 4.05 -19.36 11.23
CA SER A 334 3.69 -18.43 12.30
C SER A 334 2.30 -18.70 12.90
N VAL A 335 1.38 -19.23 12.08
CA VAL A 335 -0.05 -19.41 12.41
C VAL A 335 -0.29 -20.67 13.25
N GLN A 336 0.44 -21.76 13.01
CA GLN A 336 0.16 -23.05 13.66
C GLN A 336 0.56 -23.11 15.15
N LYS A 337 1.50 -22.27 15.61
CA LYS A 337 2.04 -22.35 16.99
C LYS A 337 1.07 -21.86 18.08
N ASN A 338 -0.03 -21.17 17.73
CA ASN A 338 -0.89 -20.45 18.67
C ASN A 338 -2.42 -20.69 18.46
N SER A 339 -2.91 -21.94 18.39
CA SER A 339 -4.37 -22.19 18.33
C SER A 339 -4.85 -23.53 18.90
N ILE A 340 -5.90 -23.48 19.71
CA ILE A 340 -6.62 -24.65 20.25
C ILE A 340 -8.03 -24.70 19.61
N GLY A 341 -8.40 -25.85 19.06
CA GLY A 341 -9.78 -26.28 18.76
C GLY A 341 -10.70 -25.22 18.13
N HIS A 342 -11.51 -24.56 18.96
CA HIS A 342 -12.58 -23.65 18.53
C HIS A 342 -12.12 -22.37 17.82
N VAL A 343 -10.84 -21.98 17.95
CA VAL A 343 -10.30 -20.77 17.29
C VAL A 343 -10.11 -20.98 15.78
N LEU A 344 -9.97 -22.23 15.33
CA LEU A 344 -9.61 -22.59 13.95
C LEU A 344 -10.60 -22.02 12.92
N THR A 345 -11.91 -22.18 13.11
CA THR A 345 -12.91 -21.78 12.10
C THR A 345 -12.94 -20.27 11.85
N ARG A 346 -12.82 -19.46 12.92
CA ARG A 346 -12.80 -17.99 12.80
C ARG A 346 -11.48 -17.50 12.21
N ASN A 347 -10.36 -18.13 12.57
CA ASN A 347 -9.05 -17.80 11.99
C ASN A 347 -9.00 -18.18 10.49
N VAL A 348 -9.48 -19.36 10.09
CA VAL A 348 -9.53 -19.79 8.67
C VAL A 348 -10.39 -18.86 7.83
N LEU A 349 -11.54 -18.39 8.33
CA LEU A 349 -12.33 -17.37 7.64
C LEU A 349 -11.61 -16.02 7.58
N THR A 350 -10.95 -15.59 8.67
CA THR A 350 -10.18 -14.34 8.70
C THR A 350 -9.01 -14.36 7.72
N GLN A 351 -8.34 -15.51 7.55
CA GLN A 351 -7.25 -15.72 6.58
C GLN A 351 -7.69 -15.75 5.11
N LYS A 352 -9.00 -15.73 4.80
CA LYS A 352 -9.48 -15.59 3.41
C LYS A 352 -9.48 -14.14 2.91
N TYR A 353 -9.61 -13.15 3.81
CA TYR A 353 -9.69 -11.75 3.41
C TYR A 353 -8.40 -11.27 2.79
N ILE A 354 -8.52 -10.49 1.71
CA ILE A 354 -7.38 -10.02 0.90
C ILE A 354 -6.38 -9.22 1.74
N ALA A 355 -6.86 -8.45 2.73
CA ALA A 355 -6.05 -7.74 3.72
C ALA A 355 -5.02 -8.61 4.46
N ASN A 356 -5.34 -9.87 4.73
CA ASN A 356 -4.41 -10.81 5.39
C ASN A 356 -3.57 -11.57 4.37
N ARG A 357 -4.17 -11.94 3.22
CA ARG A 357 -3.51 -12.71 2.16
C ARG A 357 -2.41 -11.93 1.44
N LEU A 358 -2.60 -10.63 1.20
CA LEU A 358 -1.67 -9.80 0.41
C LEU A 358 -0.24 -9.82 0.94
N HIS A 359 -0.05 -10.06 2.25
CA HIS A 359 1.29 -10.11 2.87
C HIS A 359 2.13 -11.33 2.46
N TYR A 360 1.50 -12.40 1.99
CA TYR A 360 2.17 -13.68 1.68
C TYR A 360 1.75 -14.36 0.37
N SER A 361 0.67 -13.93 -0.29
CA SER A 361 0.16 -14.46 -1.56
C SER A 361 0.34 -13.39 -2.65
N LEU A 362 1.26 -13.60 -3.59
CA LEU A 362 1.55 -12.62 -4.65
C LEU A 362 0.31 -12.41 -5.52
N ARG A 363 -0.46 -13.46 -5.80
CA ARG A 363 -1.76 -13.38 -6.49
C ARG A 363 -2.72 -12.41 -5.79
N ALA A 364 -2.82 -12.49 -4.46
CA ALA A 364 -3.70 -11.62 -3.68
C ALA A 364 -3.20 -10.16 -3.62
N TYR A 365 -1.89 -9.92 -3.66
CA TYR A 365 -1.34 -8.57 -3.76
C TYR A 365 -1.55 -7.98 -5.16
N ILE A 366 -1.23 -8.74 -6.22
CA ILE A 366 -1.40 -8.31 -7.62
C ILE A 366 -2.87 -7.95 -7.93
N SER A 367 -3.85 -8.72 -7.43
CA SER A 367 -5.27 -8.44 -7.69
C SER A 367 -5.76 -7.07 -7.19
N ILE A 368 -5.06 -6.44 -6.22
CA ILE A 368 -5.36 -5.08 -5.73
C ILE A 368 -4.28 -4.05 -6.09
N LEU A 369 -3.20 -4.45 -6.77
CA LEU A 369 -2.00 -3.64 -6.99
C LEU A 369 -2.28 -2.39 -7.84
N TYR A 370 -3.22 -2.52 -8.77
CA TYR A 370 -3.70 -1.44 -9.62
C TYR A 370 -5.21 -1.25 -9.38
N LEU A 371 -5.65 0.02 -9.28
CA LEU A 371 -7.06 0.35 -9.04
C LEU A 371 -7.94 -0.05 -10.25
N HIS A 372 -7.39 0.12 -11.45
CA HIS A 372 -7.94 -0.29 -12.74
C HIS A 372 -6.84 -0.90 -13.62
N ILE A 373 -6.97 -2.17 -14.01
CA ILE A 373 -6.08 -2.77 -15.03
C ILE A 373 -6.66 -2.41 -16.43
N PRO A 374 -5.85 -1.94 -17.40
CA PRO A 374 -6.33 -1.63 -18.74
C PRO A 374 -7.00 -2.83 -19.43
N GLU A 375 -8.13 -2.63 -20.11
CA GLU A 375 -8.99 -3.71 -20.64
C GLU A 375 -8.30 -4.71 -21.57
N HIS A 376 -7.18 -4.33 -22.18
CA HIS A 376 -6.43 -5.17 -23.13
C HIS A 376 -5.11 -5.71 -22.55
N PHE A 377 -4.81 -5.40 -21.28
CA PHE A 377 -3.61 -5.85 -20.59
C PHE A 377 -3.95 -6.90 -19.51
N ARG A 378 -3.15 -7.97 -19.41
CA ARG A 378 -3.38 -9.06 -18.44
C ARG A 378 -2.12 -9.39 -17.66
N ILE A 379 -2.23 -9.41 -16.34
CA ILE A 379 -1.20 -9.95 -15.46
C ILE A 379 -1.43 -11.45 -15.31
N ILE A 380 -0.44 -12.26 -15.65
CA ILE A 380 -0.49 -13.73 -15.64
C ILE A 380 0.55 -14.23 -14.65
N LEU A 381 0.13 -14.98 -13.65
CA LEU A 381 1.01 -15.53 -12.61
C LEU A 381 0.93 -17.06 -12.66
N CYS A 382 2.07 -17.75 -12.75
CA CYS A 382 2.15 -19.22 -12.77
C CYS A 382 1.16 -19.83 -13.80
N GLY A 383 1.27 -19.39 -15.05
CA GLY A 383 0.36 -19.76 -16.14
C GLY A 383 -1.11 -19.30 -16.06
N GLN A 384 -1.60 -18.75 -14.93
CA GLN A 384 -3.00 -18.32 -14.79
C GLN A 384 -3.13 -16.79 -14.57
N ALA A 385 -3.97 -16.15 -15.38
CA ALA A 385 -4.37 -14.75 -15.23
C ALA A 385 -4.78 -14.41 -13.79
N VAL A 386 -4.42 -13.21 -13.33
CA VAL A 386 -4.84 -12.66 -12.04
C VAL A 386 -6.05 -11.77 -12.29
N GLU A 387 -7.21 -12.20 -11.81
CA GLU A 387 -8.43 -11.38 -11.84
C GLU A 387 -8.25 -10.13 -10.96
N PRO A 388 -8.65 -8.93 -11.42
CA PRO A 388 -8.70 -7.74 -10.58
C PRO A 388 -9.70 -7.93 -9.43
N HIS A 389 -9.37 -7.41 -8.25
CA HIS A 389 -10.26 -7.40 -7.08
C HIS A 389 -10.47 -5.97 -6.61
N HIS A 390 -11.63 -5.38 -6.91
CA HIS A 390 -11.92 -4.02 -6.49
C HIS A 390 -12.43 -4.02 -5.03
N ILE A 391 -11.60 -3.56 -4.10
CA ILE A 391 -11.91 -3.53 -2.65
C ILE A 391 -13.20 -2.70 -2.36
N ALA A 392 -13.57 -1.79 -3.26
CA ALA A 392 -14.81 -1.02 -3.19
C ALA A 392 -16.10 -1.86 -3.33
N ASP A 393 -15.99 -3.10 -3.85
CA ASP A 393 -17.10 -4.04 -4.03
C ASP A 393 -17.29 -4.95 -2.81
N ASP A 394 -16.26 -5.09 -1.95
CA ASP A 394 -16.35 -5.73 -0.63
C ASP A 394 -17.13 -4.87 0.40
N LEU A 395 -17.64 -3.70 0.01
CA LEU A 395 -18.19 -2.67 0.91
C LEU A 395 -19.73 -2.65 0.94
N ILE A 396 -20.28 -2.92 2.12
CA ILE A 396 -21.69 -2.67 2.45
C ILE A 396 -21.88 -1.27 3.05
N TYR A 397 -23.05 -0.67 2.82
CA TYR A 397 -23.38 0.72 3.21
C TYR A 397 -22.34 1.75 2.70
N ARG A 398 -21.90 1.58 1.45
CA ARG A 398 -20.91 2.42 0.78
C ARG A 398 -21.37 3.87 0.63
N GLU A 399 -20.47 4.81 0.95
CA GLU A 399 -20.61 6.24 0.70
C GLU A 399 -19.40 6.79 -0.10
N CYS A 400 -19.53 7.99 -0.67
CA CYS A 400 -18.46 8.69 -1.37
C CYS A 400 -18.24 10.08 -0.76
N VAL A 401 -17.14 10.23 -0.01
CA VAL A 401 -16.76 11.49 0.66
C VAL A 401 -15.77 12.26 -0.21
N LEU A 402 -16.07 13.52 -0.49
CA LEU A 402 -15.19 14.41 -1.24
C LEU A 402 -14.23 15.14 -0.29
N TYR A 403 -12.93 15.10 -0.57
CA TYR A 403 -11.90 15.83 0.16
C TYR A 403 -11.18 16.82 -0.76
N LYS A 404 -10.96 18.05 -0.27
CA LYS A 404 -10.31 19.14 -1.00
C LYS A 404 -9.15 19.69 -0.13
N PRO A 405 -7.97 19.05 -0.12
CA PRO A 405 -6.83 19.50 0.67
C PRO A 405 -6.40 20.92 0.25
N GLN A 406 -6.19 21.78 1.25
CA GLN A 406 -5.73 23.16 1.07
C GLN A 406 -4.37 23.41 1.72
N VAL A 407 -3.50 24.13 1.00
CA VAL A 407 -2.18 24.61 1.46
C VAL A 407 -2.01 26.05 0.98
N GLY A 408 -1.78 27.00 1.88
CA GLY A 408 -1.56 28.42 1.54
C GLY A 408 -2.70 29.03 0.71
N GLY A 409 -3.96 28.71 1.04
CA GLY A 409 -5.14 29.13 0.28
C GLY A 409 -5.35 28.47 -1.09
N VAL A 410 -4.41 27.63 -1.55
CA VAL A 410 -4.52 26.87 -2.80
C VAL A 410 -5.14 25.51 -2.55
N ILE A 411 -6.15 25.13 -3.35
CA ILE A 411 -6.67 23.77 -3.42
C ILE A 411 -5.76 22.96 -4.33
N GLU A 412 -5.22 21.85 -3.83
CA GLU A 412 -4.29 20.98 -4.58
C GLU A 412 -5.04 20.14 -5.64
N ALA A 413 -5.58 19.00 -5.24
CA ALA A 413 -6.42 18.14 -6.07
C ALA A 413 -7.57 17.57 -5.23
N ALA A 414 -8.79 17.62 -5.75
CA ALA A 414 -9.95 17.03 -5.08
C ALA A 414 -9.89 15.50 -5.18
N VAL A 415 -10.11 14.81 -4.06
CA VAL A 415 -10.06 13.35 -3.96
C VAL A 415 -11.39 12.80 -3.47
N ILE A 416 -11.94 11.84 -4.21
CA ILE A 416 -13.12 11.08 -3.81
C ILE A 416 -12.66 9.86 -3.03
N THR A 417 -13.06 9.78 -1.77
CA THR A 417 -12.85 8.60 -0.92
C THR A 417 -14.12 7.77 -0.92
N THR A 418 -14.05 6.58 -1.51
CA THR A 418 -15.08 5.55 -1.27
C THR A 418 -14.85 5.00 0.13
N ILE A 419 -15.89 4.97 0.97
CA ILE A 419 -15.84 4.46 2.35
C ILE A 419 -17.04 3.52 2.60
N GLY A 420 -16.85 2.49 3.42
CA GLY A 420 -17.92 1.55 3.75
C GLY A 420 -17.57 0.63 4.91
N PHE A 421 -18.52 -0.23 5.30
CA PHE A 421 -18.24 -1.39 6.13
C PHE A 421 -17.81 -2.57 5.25
N LEU A 422 -16.77 -3.29 5.63
CA LEU A 422 -16.38 -4.53 4.95
C LEU A 422 -17.46 -5.62 5.18
N GLU A 423 -17.86 -6.33 4.13
CA GLU A 423 -18.86 -7.41 4.23
C GLU A 423 -18.44 -8.43 5.29
N GLY A 424 -19.31 -8.68 6.28
CA GLY A 424 -19.04 -9.54 7.43
C GLY A 424 -18.58 -8.81 8.71
N ALA A 425 -18.47 -7.48 8.69
CA ALA A 425 -18.60 -6.68 9.91
C ALA A 425 -19.91 -7.07 10.65
N PRO A 426 -19.92 -7.19 11.99
CA PRO A 426 -18.92 -6.73 12.94
C PRO A 426 -17.86 -7.79 13.30
N ASN A 427 -17.86 -8.94 12.61
CA ASN A 427 -17.11 -10.12 13.02
C ASN A 427 -15.65 -10.18 12.55
N ILE A 428 -15.27 -9.34 11.59
CA ILE A 428 -13.93 -9.25 11.03
C ILE A 428 -13.15 -8.13 11.75
N ASN A 429 -11.85 -8.33 11.96
CA ASN A 429 -10.96 -7.31 12.55
C ASN A 429 -10.06 -6.64 11.49
N VAL A 430 -10.59 -6.41 10.29
CA VAL A 430 -9.95 -5.69 9.17
C VAL A 430 -10.59 -4.30 9.08
N HIS A 431 -9.77 -3.27 8.86
CA HIS A 431 -10.18 -1.87 8.76
C HIS A 431 -9.04 -1.04 8.16
N GLY A 432 -9.33 0.18 7.73
CA GLY A 432 -8.33 1.12 7.20
C GLY A 432 -8.47 1.40 5.70
N PHE A 433 -7.62 2.28 5.18
CA PHE A 433 -7.72 2.79 3.82
C PHE A 433 -6.71 2.16 2.88
N ASN A 434 -7.17 1.86 1.66
CA ASN A 434 -6.31 1.45 0.55
C ASN A 434 -6.03 2.69 -0.29
N ILE A 435 -4.80 3.20 -0.17
CA ILE A 435 -4.39 4.49 -0.73
C ILE A 435 -3.54 4.25 -1.97
N TYR A 436 -4.05 4.68 -3.11
CA TYR A 436 -3.42 4.61 -4.42
C TYR A 436 -2.76 5.94 -4.79
N HIS A 437 -1.82 5.93 -5.73
CA HIS A 437 -1.29 7.10 -6.41
C HIS A 437 -0.99 6.69 -7.85
N LYS A 438 -1.59 7.38 -8.83
CA LYS A 438 -1.47 7.12 -10.27
C LYS A 438 -1.72 5.66 -10.60
N ASN A 439 -2.94 5.22 -10.33
CA ASN A 439 -3.45 3.86 -10.44
C ASN A 439 -2.79 2.82 -9.51
N ARG A 440 -1.66 3.11 -8.87
CA ARG A 440 -0.83 2.14 -8.13
C ARG A 440 -1.05 2.18 -6.63
N LEU A 441 -1.31 1.03 -6.01
CA LEU A 441 -1.48 0.86 -4.56
C LEU A 441 -0.18 1.17 -3.81
N ILE A 442 -0.19 2.16 -2.92
CA ILE A 442 0.96 2.54 -2.08
C ILE A 442 0.79 2.02 -0.66
N LEU A 443 -0.38 2.22 -0.04
CA LEU A 443 -0.67 1.80 1.33
C LEU A 443 -1.91 0.90 1.39
N PRO A 444 -1.78 -0.44 1.53
CA PRO A 444 -2.90 -1.34 1.77
C PRO A 444 -3.41 -1.23 3.21
N PHE A 445 -4.74 -1.23 3.39
CA PHE A 445 -5.47 -1.30 4.67
C PHE A 445 -4.84 -0.44 5.81
N LYS A 446 -4.44 0.79 5.48
CA LYS A 446 -3.82 1.75 6.40
C LYS A 446 -4.78 2.10 7.54
N GLY A 447 -4.49 1.58 8.73
CA GLY A 447 -5.18 1.97 9.96
C GLY A 447 -4.90 3.44 10.32
N VAL A 448 -5.94 4.27 10.31
CA VAL A 448 -5.89 5.70 10.71
C VAL A 448 -6.65 5.96 12.01
N ALA A 449 -7.69 5.17 12.28
CA ALA A 449 -8.44 5.16 13.53
C ALA A 449 -7.96 4.00 14.41
N ASN A 450 -7.38 4.31 15.57
CA ASN A 450 -7.08 3.33 16.61
C ASN A 450 -7.64 3.85 17.94
N ASN A 451 -8.50 3.06 18.57
CA ASN A 451 -9.29 3.48 19.72
C ASN A 451 -9.68 2.28 20.59
N SER A 452 -9.37 2.34 21.89
CA SER A 452 -9.68 1.32 22.89
C SER A 452 -11.15 0.91 22.95
N TYR A 453 -12.08 1.80 22.56
CA TYR A 453 -13.51 1.53 22.53
C TYR A 453 -14.00 0.83 21.24
N GLY A 454 -13.11 0.49 20.31
CA GLY A 454 -13.44 -0.26 19.09
C GLY A 454 -14.14 0.54 17.98
N LYS A 455 -14.30 1.86 18.13
CA LYS A 455 -14.85 2.75 17.10
C LYS A 455 -13.96 2.72 15.85
N GLY A 456 -14.54 2.38 14.69
CA GLY A 456 -13.85 2.28 13.39
C GLY A 456 -13.58 0.85 12.90
N LYS A 457 -13.82 -0.19 13.72
CA LYS A 457 -13.57 -1.59 13.35
C LYS A 457 -14.51 -2.11 12.25
N GLY A 458 -13.94 -2.57 11.14
CA GLY A 458 -14.71 -2.97 9.96
C GLY A 458 -14.93 -1.83 8.95
N VAL A 459 -14.55 -0.58 9.24
CA VAL A 459 -14.58 0.49 8.23
C VAL A 459 -13.37 0.35 7.32
N VAL A 460 -13.62 0.25 6.02
CA VAL A 460 -12.61 0.22 4.98
C VAL A 460 -12.90 1.34 3.98
N GLY A 461 -11.85 1.91 3.41
CA GLY A 461 -11.99 2.89 2.33
C GLY A 461 -10.96 2.71 1.23
N VAL A 462 -11.22 3.37 0.10
CA VAL A 462 -10.43 3.35 -1.13
C VAL A 462 -10.36 4.78 -1.68
N LEU A 463 -9.15 5.27 -1.95
CA LEU A 463 -8.92 6.59 -2.53
C LEU A 463 -7.62 6.63 -3.34
N GLU A 464 -7.51 7.61 -4.23
CA GLU A 464 -6.27 7.94 -4.94
C GLU A 464 -5.75 9.33 -4.51
N ALA A 465 -4.50 9.39 -4.06
CA ALA A 465 -3.88 10.57 -3.44
C ALA A 465 -2.74 11.15 -4.31
N ASN A 466 -3.05 11.48 -5.57
CA ASN A 466 -2.07 11.96 -6.57
C ASN A 466 -1.31 13.23 -6.17
N PHE A 467 -1.81 14.00 -5.20
CA PHE A 467 -1.18 15.21 -4.67
C PHE A 467 -0.05 14.93 -3.66
N ILE A 468 0.22 13.67 -3.30
CA ILE A 468 1.29 13.28 -2.37
C ILE A 468 2.27 12.35 -3.09
N LYS A 469 3.57 12.63 -2.98
CA LYS A 469 4.61 11.80 -3.57
C LYS A 469 4.84 10.50 -2.77
N PRO A 470 4.93 9.34 -3.42
CA PRO A 470 5.32 8.10 -2.78
C PRO A 470 6.82 8.11 -2.40
N THR A 471 7.22 7.27 -1.46
CA THR A 471 8.63 6.95 -1.19
C THR A 471 9.26 6.23 -2.39
N HIS A 472 10.60 6.20 -2.44
CA HIS A 472 11.36 5.55 -3.52
C HIS A 472 10.91 4.10 -3.80
N ASP A 473 10.60 3.33 -2.75
CA ASP A 473 10.16 1.93 -2.83
C ASP A 473 8.66 1.75 -3.12
N LYS A 474 7.89 2.84 -3.22
CA LYS A 474 6.44 2.89 -3.46
C LYS A 474 5.61 2.11 -2.42
N GLN A 475 6.10 1.98 -1.18
CA GLN A 475 5.39 1.31 -0.08
C GLN A 475 4.87 2.27 1.01
N ASP A 476 5.16 3.57 0.88
CA ASP A 476 4.66 4.62 1.76
C ASP A 476 4.66 5.97 1.00
N PHE A 477 4.24 7.06 1.66
CA PHE A 477 4.32 8.43 1.15
C PHE A 477 5.36 9.27 1.90
N GLU A 478 5.91 10.28 1.21
CA GLU A 478 6.75 11.33 1.81
C GLU A 478 6.04 11.98 3.02
N LYS A 479 6.75 12.10 4.16
CA LYS A 479 6.21 12.60 5.44
C LYS A 479 6.07 14.13 5.45
N SER A 480 5.19 14.60 4.59
CA SER A 480 4.81 15.98 4.35
C SER A 480 3.60 16.39 5.21
N ASN A 481 3.40 17.71 5.35
CA ASN A 481 2.21 18.27 5.98
C ASN A 481 0.91 17.84 5.27
N LEU A 482 0.96 17.65 3.94
CA LEU A 482 -0.14 17.11 3.14
C LEU A 482 -0.52 15.67 3.55
N PHE A 483 0.47 14.82 3.79
CA PHE A 483 0.23 13.46 4.28
C PHE A 483 -0.36 13.46 5.70
N GLN A 484 0.12 14.34 6.59
CA GLN A 484 -0.44 14.49 7.94
C GLN A 484 -1.89 15.02 7.94
N LYS A 485 -2.20 15.99 7.07
CA LYS A 485 -3.60 16.45 6.85
C LYS A 485 -4.48 15.31 6.34
N LEU A 486 -4.00 14.50 5.39
CA LEU A 486 -4.74 13.35 4.87
C LEU A 486 -4.98 12.28 5.96
N GLU A 487 -3.94 11.86 6.70
CA GLU A 487 -4.11 10.89 7.80
C GLU A 487 -5.11 11.38 8.87
N THR A 488 -5.12 12.68 9.14
CA THR A 488 -6.07 13.32 10.06
C THR A 488 -7.50 13.28 9.52
N ARG A 489 -7.73 13.74 8.28
CA ARG A 489 -9.07 13.73 7.68
C ARG A 489 -9.61 12.30 7.50
N LEU A 490 -8.81 11.34 7.08
CA LEU A 490 -9.25 9.94 6.94
C LEU A 490 -9.71 9.33 8.29
N LYS A 491 -9.06 9.71 9.39
CA LYS A 491 -9.45 9.31 10.77
C LYS A 491 -10.77 9.96 11.20
N GLU A 492 -11.01 11.20 10.80
CA GLU A 492 -12.28 11.90 11.04
C GLU A 492 -13.42 11.32 10.20
N MET A 493 -13.23 11.12 8.88
CA MET A 493 -14.18 10.43 8.00
C MET A 493 -14.58 9.07 8.59
N THR A 494 -13.61 8.30 9.08
CA THR A 494 -13.86 7.01 9.75
C THR A 494 -14.80 7.16 10.95
N TYR A 495 -14.67 8.27 11.69
CA TYR A 495 -15.46 8.53 12.90
C TYR A 495 -16.82 9.15 12.62
N GLU A 496 -16.96 9.95 11.58
CA GLU A 496 -18.22 10.48 11.06
C GLU A 496 -19.08 9.34 10.51
N TYR A 497 -18.53 8.60 9.54
CA TYR A 497 -19.15 7.43 8.93
C TYR A 497 -19.57 6.40 9.98
N TRP A 498 -18.73 6.15 10.99
CA TRP A 498 -19.06 5.22 12.07
C TRP A 498 -20.29 5.62 12.87
N ASP A 499 -20.33 6.85 13.41
CA ASP A 499 -21.40 7.24 14.35
C ASP A 499 -22.78 7.23 13.65
N LEU A 500 -22.79 7.46 12.34
CA LEU A 500 -23.94 7.26 11.46
C LEU A 500 -24.24 5.76 11.26
N HIS A 501 -23.33 4.99 10.67
CA HIS A 501 -23.65 3.69 10.06
C HIS A 501 -23.42 2.45 10.93
N CYS A 502 -22.68 2.53 12.05
CA CYS A 502 -22.29 1.35 12.84
C CYS A 502 -23.47 0.51 13.37
N HIS A 503 -24.64 1.13 13.58
CA HIS A 503 -25.85 0.43 14.00
C HIS A 503 -26.45 -0.50 12.91
N LEU A 504 -26.15 -0.24 11.63
CA LEU A 504 -26.61 -1.06 10.50
C LEU A 504 -25.88 -2.41 10.39
N VAL A 505 -24.68 -2.50 10.95
CA VAL A 505 -23.90 -3.75 11.11
C VAL A 505 -23.93 -4.29 12.54
N GLY A 506 -24.87 -3.83 13.38
CA GLY A 506 -25.09 -4.38 14.72
C GLY A 506 -24.07 -3.99 15.79
N TYR A 507 -23.33 -2.87 15.64
CA TYR A 507 -22.58 -2.29 16.76
C TYR A 507 -23.49 -1.44 17.66
N ASP A 508 -23.42 -1.66 18.98
CA ASP A 508 -24.13 -0.86 19.99
C ASP A 508 -23.59 0.58 20.06
N ASN A 509 -24.22 1.51 19.35
CA ASN A 509 -23.91 2.93 19.47
C ASN A 509 -24.53 3.53 20.76
N LYS A 510 -23.79 3.45 21.86
CA LYS A 510 -24.15 3.96 23.20
C LYS A 510 -24.35 5.49 23.30
N LYS A 511 -24.33 6.24 22.18
CA LYS A 511 -24.47 7.71 22.14
C LYS A 511 -25.81 8.25 21.61
N LYS A 512 -26.71 7.45 21.04
CA LYS A 512 -28.05 7.96 20.67
C LYS A 512 -28.87 8.22 21.95
N PRO A 513 -29.32 9.46 22.21
CA PRO A 513 -30.30 9.71 23.27
C PRO A 513 -31.64 9.10 22.83
N THR A 514 -32.24 8.25 23.66
CA THR A 514 -33.60 7.77 23.42
C THR A 514 -34.56 8.95 23.46
N THR A 515 -35.24 9.25 22.35
CA THR A 515 -36.27 10.29 22.30
C THR A 515 -37.48 9.89 23.14
N SER A 516 -37.51 10.36 24.38
CA SER A 516 -38.52 10.02 25.37
C SER A 516 -39.88 10.65 25.04
N GLY A 517 -40.80 9.83 24.52
CA GLY A 517 -42.26 9.95 24.64
C GLY A 517 -42.90 11.32 24.42
N SER A 518 -43.38 11.59 23.20
CA SER A 518 -44.47 12.55 22.98
C SER A 518 -45.79 12.00 23.52
N ALA A 519 -46.12 12.33 24.76
CA ALA A 519 -47.38 11.92 25.39
C ALA A 519 -48.55 12.85 24.99
N SER A 520 -49.68 12.28 24.53
CA SER A 520 -51.08 12.78 24.60
C SER A 520 -51.99 12.01 23.63
N PRO A 521 -53.32 11.99 23.84
CA PRO A 521 -54.04 11.71 25.09
C PRO A 521 -54.94 10.46 24.92
N GLY A 522 -55.48 9.93 26.03
CA GLY A 522 -56.20 8.65 26.00
C GLY A 522 -57.62 8.69 25.43
N HIS A 523 -58.03 7.60 24.79
CA HIS A 523 -59.43 7.22 24.61
C HIS A 523 -59.67 5.83 25.20
N HIS A 524 -60.70 5.71 26.06
CA HIS A 524 -61.20 4.42 26.54
C HIS A 524 -61.91 3.65 25.43
N MET A 525 -61.76 2.32 25.43
CA MET A 525 -62.85 1.37 25.18
C MET A 525 -62.51 0.02 25.84
N HIS A 526 -63.54 -0.78 26.11
CA HIS A 526 -63.44 -2.17 26.55
C HIS A 526 -62.83 -3.04 25.41
N GLN A 527 -62.34 -4.27 25.61
CA GLN A 527 -62.99 -5.37 26.33
C GLN A 527 -62.02 -6.51 26.66
N LEU A 528 -62.42 -7.43 27.54
CA LEU A 528 -61.60 -8.58 27.99
C LEU A 528 -62.27 -9.91 27.63
N GLY A 529 -61.48 -10.84 27.07
CA GLY A 529 -61.72 -12.29 27.14
C GLY A 529 -62.55 -12.95 26.02
N THR A 530 -61.90 -13.86 25.29
CA THR A 530 -62.27 -15.28 25.04
C THR A 530 -61.21 -15.88 24.09
N SER A 531 -60.44 -16.92 24.45
CA SER A 531 -60.79 -18.34 24.62
C SER A 531 -60.74 -19.17 23.32
N SER A 532 -59.70 -19.99 23.16
CA SER A 532 -59.81 -21.38 22.67
C SER A 532 -58.46 -22.12 22.80
N SER A 533 -58.51 -23.42 23.12
CA SER A 533 -57.32 -24.25 23.37
C SER A 533 -57.55 -25.72 22.99
N LEU A 534 -56.70 -26.29 22.14
CA LEU A 534 -56.51 -27.73 21.90
C LEU A 534 -55.01 -27.89 21.54
N GLN A 535 -54.10 -28.59 22.23
CA GLN A 535 -54.11 -29.69 23.21
C GLN A 535 -53.96 -31.10 22.60
N LEU A 536 -52.79 -31.70 22.85
CA LEU A 536 -52.46 -33.13 22.79
C LEU A 536 -51.32 -33.31 23.85
N VAL A 537 -51.41 -34.04 24.98
CA VAL A 537 -51.89 -35.41 25.29
C VAL A 537 -50.92 -36.46 24.68
N GLN A 538 -50.21 -37.32 25.43
CA GLN A 538 -50.04 -37.53 26.89
C GLN A 538 -48.56 -37.95 27.16
N THR A 539 -48.03 -38.44 28.30
CA THR A 539 -48.58 -39.16 29.48
C THR A 539 -47.78 -38.80 30.76
N ASN A 540 -47.75 -39.68 31.79
CA ASN A 540 -47.23 -39.41 33.15
C ASN A 540 -46.01 -40.25 33.56
N CYS A 541 -45.16 -39.68 34.42
CA CYS A 541 -44.54 -40.26 35.64
C CYS A 541 -43.73 -39.15 36.37
N GLY A 542 -43.37 -39.24 37.67
CA GLY A 542 -43.70 -40.19 38.74
C GLY A 542 -42.97 -39.81 40.06
N ALA A 543 -43.58 -40.04 41.23
CA ALA A 543 -43.05 -39.74 42.58
C ALA A 543 -43.84 -40.55 43.66
N PRO A 544 -43.53 -40.56 44.98
CA PRO A 544 -42.45 -39.86 45.74
C PRO A 544 -41.72 -40.77 46.79
N ALA A 545 -41.18 -40.17 47.87
CA ALA A 545 -40.74 -40.72 49.18
C ALA A 545 -39.26 -41.18 49.35
N SER A 546 -38.69 -41.32 50.57
CA SER A 546 -38.78 -40.57 51.87
C SER A 546 -37.77 -41.16 52.89
N SER A 547 -37.52 -40.46 54.02
CA SER A 547 -36.86 -40.96 55.26
C SER A 547 -35.31 -41.19 55.21
N GLN A 548 -34.50 -41.09 56.28
CA GLN A 548 -34.64 -40.42 57.60
C GLN A 548 -33.28 -40.30 58.35
N LEU A 549 -33.31 -39.67 59.54
CA LEU A 549 -32.38 -39.70 60.68
C LEU A 549 -31.26 -38.63 60.84
N LEU A 550 -31.05 -38.31 62.13
CA LEU A 550 -30.13 -37.35 62.77
C LEU A 550 -29.48 -38.09 63.96
N PRO A 551 -28.34 -37.59 64.52
CA PRO A 551 -28.46 -36.93 65.84
C PRO A 551 -27.48 -35.75 66.09
N LYS A 552 -27.73 -35.07 67.22
CA LYS A 552 -27.00 -33.98 67.93
C LYS A 552 -27.02 -34.34 69.45
N PRO A 553 -26.20 -33.77 70.39
CA PRO A 553 -26.19 -32.31 70.72
C PRO A 553 -24.94 -31.66 71.42
N ASP A 554 -24.89 -30.31 71.37
CA ASP A 554 -24.48 -29.26 72.38
C ASP A 554 -23.10 -29.34 73.15
N VAL A 555 -22.58 -28.36 73.94
CA VAL A 555 -23.13 -27.17 74.67
C VAL A 555 -22.09 -26.00 74.89
N SER A 556 -22.48 -24.73 74.63
CA SER A 556 -21.91 -23.43 75.16
C SER A 556 -20.42 -23.02 74.91
N ALA A 557 -19.93 -21.75 75.08
CA ALA A 557 -20.43 -20.57 75.83
C ALA A 557 -19.91 -19.16 75.37
N SER A 558 -20.66 -18.10 75.74
CA SER A 558 -20.27 -16.71 76.13
C SER A 558 -19.57 -15.66 75.20
N ASN A 559 -20.27 -14.53 74.97
CA ASN A 559 -19.88 -13.08 75.13
C ASN A 559 -18.59 -12.52 74.43
N ARG A 560 -18.51 -11.26 73.93
CA ARG A 560 -19.13 -9.97 74.36
C ARG A 560 -19.13 -8.90 73.22
N VAL A 561 -19.39 -7.62 73.56
CA VAL A 561 -19.65 -6.46 72.66
C VAL A 561 -18.71 -5.28 72.97
N LEU A 562 -18.26 -4.47 71.96
CA LEU A 562 -18.25 -2.98 72.00
C LEU A 562 -17.84 -2.28 70.67
N THR A 563 -17.72 -0.94 70.69
CA THR A 563 -17.78 -0.02 69.53
C THR A 563 -16.80 1.18 69.66
N ALA A 564 -16.34 1.70 68.51
CA ALA A 564 -16.05 3.12 68.18
C ALA A 564 -14.90 3.97 68.84
N LEU A 565 -14.17 4.65 67.94
CA LEU A 565 -13.70 6.07 67.98
C LEU A 565 -12.46 6.54 68.81
N THR A 566 -11.96 7.71 68.37
CA THR A 566 -10.94 8.64 68.95
C THR A 566 -9.44 8.30 68.78
N ALA A 567 -8.48 9.26 68.82
CA ALA A 567 -8.44 10.67 68.36
C ALA A 567 -7.01 11.28 68.43
N GLN A 568 -6.64 12.13 67.44
CA GLN A 568 -5.70 13.27 67.47
C GLN A 568 -4.19 13.16 67.88
N THR A 569 -3.46 14.16 67.35
CA THR A 569 -2.11 14.71 67.69
C THR A 569 -0.92 14.19 66.84
N LYS A 570 0.10 15.00 66.46
CA LYS A 570 0.32 16.47 66.62
C LYS A 570 1.28 17.10 65.55
N SER A 571 1.60 18.38 65.75
CA SER A 571 2.52 19.31 65.06
C SER A 571 4.02 18.96 65.23
N THR A 572 5.04 19.62 64.64
CA THR A 572 5.32 21.01 64.18
C THR A 572 6.36 21.00 63.03
N ALA A 573 6.71 22.06 62.26
CA ALA A 573 6.24 23.42 61.87
C ALA A 573 7.24 23.94 60.78
N GLY A 574 7.19 25.13 60.15
CA GLY A 574 6.29 26.29 60.19
C GLY A 574 6.46 27.15 58.90
N HIS A 575 5.48 27.99 58.54
CA HIS A 575 5.48 29.47 58.63
C HIS A 575 6.51 30.20 57.75
N PHE A 576 6.19 31.27 57.00
CA PHE A 576 4.98 32.13 56.84
C PHE A 576 5.02 32.74 55.38
N SER A 577 4.22 33.66 54.82
CA SER A 577 3.03 34.53 55.06
C SER A 577 2.72 35.23 53.71
N ASN A 578 1.57 35.76 53.28
CA ASN A 578 0.17 35.95 53.74
C ASN A 578 -0.70 36.12 52.44
N CYS A 579 -2.04 35.95 52.35
CA CYS A 579 -3.22 36.41 53.11
C CYS A 579 -3.50 37.93 52.92
N ASN A 580 -4.68 38.46 52.52
CA ASN A 580 -6.08 37.99 52.34
C ASN A 580 -6.74 38.76 51.13
N ALA A 581 -7.81 38.35 50.42
CA ALA A 581 -9.23 38.08 50.77
C ALA A 581 -10.01 39.28 51.41
N GLY A 582 -11.21 39.70 50.99
CA GLY A 582 -12.12 39.28 49.90
C GLY A 582 -13.42 40.15 49.76
N LEU A 583 -14.31 39.76 48.82
CA LEU A 583 -15.74 40.14 48.50
C LEU A 583 -16.61 40.99 49.49
N PRO A 584 -17.76 41.64 49.10
CA PRO A 584 -18.33 42.04 47.77
C PRO A 584 -18.74 43.57 47.68
N PRO A 585 -20.01 44.11 47.70
CA PRO A 585 -21.21 43.99 46.80
C PRO A 585 -21.89 45.31 46.25
N LYS A 586 -22.79 45.17 45.25
CA LYS A 586 -24.04 45.95 44.90
C LYS A 586 -24.08 47.51 44.70
N ARG A 587 -24.36 47.93 43.44
CA ARG A 587 -25.32 48.93 42.84
C ARG A 587 -25.75 50.26 43.54
N LYS A 588 -26.07 51.25 42.66
CA LYS A 588 -26.58 52.66 42.81
C LYS A 588 -25.50 53.72 43.13
N HIS A 589 -25.33 54.89 42.48
CA HIS A 589 -26.12 55.77 41.56
C HIS A 589 -26.96 56.87 42.26
N GLU A 590 -27.04 58.07 41.65
CA GLU A 590 -27.52 59.41 42.16
C GLU A 590 -26.35 60.29 42.69
N SER A 591 -26.28 61.63 42.55
CA SER A 591 -27.25 62.66 42.09
C SER A 591 -26.60 64.04 41.70
N HIS A 592 -27.17 64.74 40.70
CA HIS A 592 -27.45 66.21 40.57
C HIS A 592 -26.35 67.30 40.85
N ASP A 593 -26.21 68.44 40.15
CA ASP A 593 -26.92 69.10 39.01
C ASP A 593 -25.94 70.13 38.31
N SER A 594 -26.21 71.20 37.50
CA SER A 594 -27.42 71.95 37.05
C SER A 594 -27.19 72.83 35.77
N ALA A 595 -28.08 73.82 35.55
CA ALA A 595 -28.16 74.91 34.53
C ALA A 595 -26.89 75.79 34.33
N ALA A 596 -26.50 76.28 33.13
CA ALA A 596 -27.15 77.11 32.05
C ALA A 596 -27.02 78.65 32.30
N ASP A 597 -26.96 79.58 31.32
CA ASP A 597 -27.21 79.61 29.86
C ASP A 597 -26.34 80.71 29.15
N ALA A 598 -26.49 80.93 27.82
CA ALA A 598 -26.30 82.18 27.03
C ALA A 598 -25.38 82.17 25.76
N SER A 599 -25.89 81.59 24.67
CA SER A 599 -25.91 82.16 23.29
C SER A 599 -24.64 82.55 22.46
N LYS A 600 -24.44 81.75 21.39
CA LYS A 600 -24.19 82.14 19.97
C LYS A 600 -22.90 82.87 19.53
N LYS A 601 -22.07 82.18 18.72
CA LYS A 601 -21.53 82.71 17.43
C LYS A 601 -21.02 81.63 16.44
N GLN A 602 -21.40 81.82 15.17
CA GLN A 602 -20.70 81.53 13.89
C GLN A 602 -19.88 80.23 13.61
N ALA A 603 -20.29 79.57 12.52
CA ALA A 603 -19.49 79.17 11.34
C ALA A 603 -18.84 77.77 11.16
N LYS A 604 -19.50 77.00 10.26
CA LYS A 604 -18.96 76.13 9.17
C LYS A 604 -18.34 74.73 9.46
N SER A 605 -18.52 73.89 8.43
CA SER A 605 -17.81 72.63 8.09
C SER A 605 -17.97 71.39 8.99
N ASN A 606 -19.06 70.66 8.71
CA ASN A 606 -19.13 69.22 8.49
C ASN A 606 -18.25 68.26 9.33
N ALA A 607 -18.86 67.57 10.30
CA ALA A 607 -18.47 66.22 10.70
C ALA A 607 -19.68 65.41 11.20
N ALA A 608 -19.82 64.17 10.71
CA ALA A 608 -20.62 63.04 11.20
C ALA A 608 -22.15 63.20 11.45
N GLY A 609 -22.88 62.07 11.34
CA GLY A 609 -24.08 61.84 12.16
C GLY A 609 -25.42 61.55 11.50
N LEU A 610 -25.54 60.54 10.62
CA LEU A 610 -26.82 59.84 10.37
C LEU A 610 -26.56 58.45 9.75
N GLY A 611 -26.50 57.40 10.57
CA GLY A 611 -26.08 56.07 10.07
C GLY A 611 -26.33 54.90 11.03
N SER A 612 -27.57 54.41 11.09
CA SER A 612 -27.91 53.17 11.79
C SER A 612 -29.31 52.63 11.42
N ASN A 613 -29.47 52.00 10.23
CA ASN A 613 -30.60 51.07 10.01
C ASN A 613 -30.51 50.08 8.81
N GLN A 614 -29.45 50.06 7.99
CA GLN A 614 -29.42 49.22 6.78
C GLN A 614 -28.84 47.79 6.95
N LYS A 615 -28.04 47.50 7.99
CA LYS A 615 -27.41 46.17 8.15
C LYS A 615 -28.42 45.01 8.40
N ALA A 616 -29.62 45.30 8.90
CA ALA A 616 -30.61 44.27 9.27
C ALA A 616 -31.52 43.77 8.13
N GLN A 617 -31.43 44.38 6.93
CA GLN A 617 -32.18 43.95 5.74
C GLN A 617 -31.32 43.19 4.73
N HIS A 618 -30.07 43.58 4.52
CA HIS A 618 -29.19 42.95 3.51
C HIS A 618 -28.95 41.45 3.80
N ASP A 619 -28.83 41.08 5.08
CA ASP A 619 -28.55 39.74 5.56
C ASP A 619 -29.70 38.74 5.27
N ARG A 620 -30.95 39.20 5.38
CA ARG A 620 -32.15 38.37 5.11
C ARG A 620 -32.26 37.98 3.63
N GLY A 621 -31.88 38.88 2.72
CA GLY A 621 -31.89 38.61 1.28
C GLY A 621 -30.88 37.53 0.87
N ILE A 622 -29.69 37.55 1.48
CA ILE A 622 -28.64 36.54 1.23
C ILE A 622 -29.11 35.16 1.73
N GLY A 623 -29.66 35.11 2.95
CA GLY A 623 -30.23 33.87 3.51
C GLY A 623 -31.36 33.29 2.66
N GLN A 624 -32.27 34.13 2.14
CA GLN A 624 -33.35 33.69 1.24
C GLN A 624 -32.84 33.18 -0.11
N LYS A 625 -31.83 33.83 -0.71
CA LYS A 625 -31.24 33.38 -1.97
C LYS A 625 -30.55 32.02 -1.82
N ARG A 626 -29.74 31.86 -0.77
CA ARG A 626 -29.06 30.59 -0.41
C ARG A 626 -30.07 29.48 -0.12
N MET A 627 -31.20 29.78 0.55
CA MET A 627 -32.32 28.84 0.74
C MET A 627 -33.02 28.43 -0.55
N HIS A 628 -33.07 29.31 -1.57
CA HIS A 628 -33.64 28.97 -2.88
C HIS A 628 -32.68 28.08 -3.68
N GLU A 629 -31.39 28.42 -3.69
CA GLU A 629 -30.31 27.64 -4.31
C GLU A 629 -30.24 26.21 -3.71
N ILE A 630 -30.30 26.07 -2.38
CA ILE A 630 -30.39 24.77 -1.69
C ILE A 630 -31.64 23.99 -2.12
N LYS A 631 -32.82 24.63 -2.26
CA LYS A 631 -34.03 23.94 -2.72
C LYS A 631 -33.93 23.47 -4.17
N THR A 632 -33.26 24.22 -5.04
CA THR A 632 -32.98 23.80 -6.42
C THR A 632 -32.02 22.62 -6.44
N MET A 633 -30.93 22.65 -5.67
CA MET A 633 -30.00 21.51 -5.54
C MET A 633 -30.70 20.25 -5.01
N ILE A 634 -31.59 20.35 -4.03
CA ILE A 634 -32.34 19.19 -3.51
C ILE A 634 -33.25 18.58 -4.59
N LEU A 635 -33.89 19.41 -5.43
CA LEU A 635 -34.72 18.94 -6.53
C LEU A 635 -33.89 18.31 -7.66
N GLU A 636 -32.72 18.88 -7.95
CA GLU A 636 -31.77 18.38 -8.95
C GLU A 636 -31.12 17.07 -8.51
N ASN A 637 -30.64 16.97 -7.26
CA ASN A 637 -30.17 15.71 -6.68
C ASN A 637 -31.27 14.64 -6.74
N LYS A 638 -32.52 14.95 -6.37
CA LYS A 638 -33.62 13.97 -6.46
C LYS A 638 -33.80 13.44 -7.89
N LYS A 639 -33.74 14.31 -8.89
CA LYS A 639 -33.81 13.92 -10.32
C LYS A 639 -32.60 13.07 -10.73
N LEU A 640 -31.39 13.41 -10.27
CA LEU A 640 -30.18 12.64 -10.52
C LEU A 640 -30.25 11.25 -9.86
N CYS A 641 -30.78 11.12 -8.64
CA CYS A 641 -31.02 9.83 -7.99
C CYS A 641 -32.04 8.97 -8.76
N GLU A 642 -33.11 9.58 -9.29
CA GLU A 642 -34.08 8.88 -10.15
C GLU A 642 -33.42 8.36 -11.44
N GLN A 643 -32.58 9.17 -12.11
CA GLN A 643 -31.81 8.74 -13.28
C GLN A 643 -30.75 7.67 -12.94
N CYS A 644 -30.08 7.78 -11.79
CA CYS A 644 -29.13 6.78 -11.32
C CYS A 644 -29.80 5.40 -11.12
N LEU A 645 -30.99 5.37 -10.53
CA LEU A 645 -31.79 4.14 -10.38
C LEU A 645 -32.20 3.54 -11.74
N GLU A 646 -32.49 4.36 -12.75
CA GLU A 646 -32.73 3.89 -14.12
C GLU A 646 -31.47 3.26 -14.74
N TYR A 647 -30.30 3.89 -14.56
CA TYR A 647 -29.03 3.33 -15.04
C TYR A 647 -28.66 2.01 -14.35
N GLU A 648 -28.84 1.89 -13.03
CA GLU A 648 -28.64 0.63 -12.29
C GLU A 648 -29.56 -0.50 -12.78
N LEU A 649 -30.82 -0.16 -13.11
CA LEU A 649 -31.78 -1.12 -13.63
C LEU A 649 -31.39 -1.58 -15.04
N MET A 650 -30.96 -0.65 -15.89
CA MET A 650 -30.47 -0.94 -17.24
C MET A 650 -29.16 -1.74 -17.21
N GLU A 651 -28.23 -1.44 -16.30
CA GLU A 651 -26.99 -2.21 -16.11
C GLU A 651 -27.28 -3.68 -15.76
N LYS A 652 -28.23 -3.92 -14.84
CA LYS A 652 -28.67 -5.28 -14.50
C LYS A 652 -29.32 -6.01 -15.68
N GLN A 653 -30.13 -5.31 -16.47
CA GLN A 653 -30.71 -5.88 -17.70
C GLN A 653 -29.65 -6.19 -18.75
N LEU A 654 -28.63 -5.33 -18.90
CA LEU A 654 -27.50 -5.54 -19.80
C LEU A 654 -26.63 -6.72 -19.35
N LYS A 655 -26.28 -6.83 -18.06
CA LYS A 655 -25.55 -7.98 -17.50
C LYS A 655 -26.29 -9.31 -17.68
N LEU A 656 -27.62 -9.32 -17.48
CA LEU A 656 -28.44 -10.50 -17.77
C LEU A 656 -28.47 -10.85 -19.28
N LYS A 657 -28.57 -9.83 -20.14
CA LYS A 657 -28.54 -10.01 -21.60
C LYS A 657 -27.17 -10.50 -22.09
N GLU A 658 -26.08 -10.01 -21.50
CA GLU A 658 -24.72 -10.47 -21.75
C GLU A 658 -24.55 -11.94 -21.34
N GLN A 659 -25.05 -12.34 -20.17
CA GLN A 659 -25.02 -13.73 -19.71
C GLN A 659 -25.79 -14.67 -20.64
N ASN A 660 -26.95 -14.24 -21.15
CA ASN A 660 -27.72 -15.00 -22.14
C ASN A 660 -26.95 -15.12 -23.47
N LEU A 661 -26.41 -14.01 -23.99
CA LEU A 661 -25.62 -14.01 -25.24
C LEU A 661 -24.33 -14.86 -25.14
N ARG A 662 -23.70 -14.92 -23.96
CA ARG A 662 -22.56 -15.82 -23.69
C ARG A 662 -22.99 -17.30 -23.74
N SER A 663 -24.16 -17.62 -23.21
CA SER A 663 -24.74 -18.98 -23.30
C SER A 663 -25.09 -19.36 -24.74
N GLU A 664 -25.76 -18.47 -25.49
CA GLU A 664 -26.07 -18.65 -26.92
C GLU A 664 -24.79 -18.86 -27.76
N LEU A 665 -23.74 -18.06 -27.51
CA LEU A 665 -22.43 -18.24 -28.15
C LEU A 665 -21.81 -19.61 -27.85
N GLN A 666 -21.94 -20.12 -26.62
CA GLN A 666 -21.44 -21.44 -26.24
C GLN A 666 -22.22 -22.56 -26.94
N GLU A 667 -23.55 -22.45 -27.04
CA GLU A 667 -24.37 -23.42 -27.79
C GLU A 667 -24.04 -23.42 -29.30
N VAL A 668 -23.87 -22.24 -29.90
CA VAL A 668 -23.45 -22.10 -31.31
C VAL A 668 -22.05 -22.67 -31.54
N GLN A 669 -21.11 -22.49 -30.60
CA GLN A 669 -19.79 -23.11 -30.68
C GLN A 669 -19.85 -24.64 -30.60
N GLU A 670 -20.70 -25.23 -29.75
CA GLU A 670 -20.88 -26.68 -29.69
C GLU A 670 -21.60 -27.25 -30.93
N LEU A 671 -22.56 -26.52 -31.50
CA LEU A 671 -23.15 -26.85 -32.80
C LEU A 671 -22.11 -26.81 -33.93
N TYR A 672 -21.26 -25.79 -33.96
CA TYR A 672 -20.18 -25.65 -34.95
C TYR A 672 -19.14 -26.78 -34.83
N LYS A 673 -18.75 -27.18 -33.61
CA LYS A 673 -17.91 -28.36 -33.38
C LYS A 673 -18.54 -29.65 -33.92
N LYS A 674 -19.84 -29.87 -33.67
CA LYS A 674 -20.59 -31.05 -34.17
C LYS A 674 -20.65 -31.07 -35.70
N LEU A 675 -20.92 -29.92 -36.32
CA LEU A 675 -20.91 -29.77 -37.78
C LEU A 675 -19.53 -30.02 -38.40
N LEU A 676 -18.45 -29.54 -37.78
CA LEU A 676 -17.08 -29.83 -38.21
C LEU A 676 -16.73 -31.33 -38.15
N VAL A 677 -17.19 -32.04 -37.12
CA VAL A 677 -17.01 -33.50 -37.02
C VAL A 677 -17.82 -34.24 -38.09
N GLN A 678 -19.08 -33.85 -38.31
CA GLN A 678 -19.91 -34.43 -39.38
C GLN A 678 -19.29 -34.18 -40.78
N LEU A 679 -18.80 -32.97 -41.05
CA LEU A 679 -18.21 -32.63 -42.34
C LEU A 679 -16.96 -33.47 -42.64
N LYS A 680 -16.08 -33.69 -41.65
CA LYS A 680 -14.95 -34.62 -41.78
C LYS A 680 -15.39 -36.05 -42.13
N SER A 681 -16.38 -36.59 -41.40
CA SER A 681 -16.89 -37.94 -41.68
C SER A 681 -17.55 -38.08 -43.06
N LEU A 682 -18.10 -36.99 -43.61
CA LEU A 682 -18.67 -36.96 -44.96
C LEU A 682 -17.62 -36.87 -46.07
N ASP A 683 -16.45 -36.29 -45.80
CA ASP A 683 -15.33 -36.29 -46.74
C ASP A 683 -14.58 -37.63 -46.70
N GLU A 684 -14.44 -38.28 -45.54
CA GLU A 684 -13.94 -39.65 -45.40
C GLU A 684 -14.79 -40.64 -46.24
N VAL A 685 -16.13 -40.57 -46.13
CA VAL A 685 -17.07 -41.41 -46.90
C VAL A 685 -17.08 -41.12 -48.41
N LYS A 686 -16.54 -39.98 -48.87
CA LYS A 686 -16.31 -39.72 -50.31
C LYS A 686 -15.03 -40.37 -50.82
N VAL A 687 -14.00 -40.48 -49.99
CA VAL A 687 -12.72 -41.12 -50.37
C VAL A 687 -12.89 -42.64 -50.51
N GLU A 688 -13.81 -43.26 -49.77
CA GLU A 688 -14.16 -44.69 -49.94
C GLU A 688 -15.05 -45.01 -51.17
N LYS A 689 -15.34 -44.03 -52.04
CA LYS A 689 -16.24 -44.18 -53.21
C LYS A 689 -15.64 -43.70 -54.54
N LEU A 690 -14.32 -43.62 -54.61
CA LEU A 690 -13.52 -43.35 -55.81
C LEU A 690 -12.43 -44.41 -55.99
#